data_AF-A0A7W1U285-F1
#
_entry.id   AF-A0A7W1U285-F1
#
_cell.length_a   1.000
_cell.length_b   1.000
_cell.length_c   1.000
_cell.angle_alpha   90.00
_cell.angle_beta   90.00
_cell.angle_gamma   90.00
#
_symmetry.space_group_name_H-M   'P 1'
#
loop_
_entity.id
_entity.type
_entity.pdbx_description
1 polymer ?
#
loop_
_entity_poly.entity_id
_entity_poly.type
_entity_poly.pdbx_seq_one_letter_code
_entity_poly.pdbx_strand_id
1 'polypeptide(L)'
;MRLLFLVIYLCTSTYLHCSPIPESLTSIPLADTETEASAIVGGCINVITGSYIARHQDWSLPSSEPLSLTRSYAQKRNFPYGLHLCWRHSYQSEARCTTSSTTRSGTKEYHADVEFVASSGSASSYHHHSKTKEDTFPMSFALIPSNYFGLTNAGSGVINGQSNHKNNVCELQKKIKTKPVTEGSLKIKTGSGHCYLMQQDEHTTPPRENPQHIGEDYFHYRLQEERKPNGNKISYKYDDEGNLIEVSSKNAAGNLSFGSFTFKHANRKELNDNPFLDISGNDGRKIEYQFTSKKFKHAKPEKQFYVASVKRPDGPDEFYDYVNSKHYYFCLLSGIRDAKGGFLKINYHTSDDSHLTDKVASLEAPVGPGGKSAIIYSFTYTPMNKKKKSETIVTDASQQSTVYKINSECQLEAIKRSGKNGRYNQEHFYWGVPNSPNWGNLLSHTMEDSGKNIFSCRSYKYDSKGNPIEEQFWGNLTGKNHSPIILKDGYPENNGAECYKVVKEYSQDGFNLLLKEIEPNGKQTEYRYKPNSNLLVAKFTRAGDLHVREFFEYDENTATLTLKIQDDGKGKESWDLSGVTERLITAIIPNLVGGGIGLPKEIKERYLDLSTKSEVLLKREILNYDKYGNLTQQDTYDSEGQSLFSTYWQYDAKGRVVEEANSEGQVISNRYDVNGNCIYTKGPNPNVETHNIYDLANRLIATEEHHPNKLKLSQKFTYDELGRQLTSTDIYGNVTQHIYDEFGRCIRTIQNIFCIRKTSKPRILDL
;
A
#
# COMPACT_ATOMS: atom_id res chain seq x y z
N MET A 1 11.78 -24.31 -11.03
CA MET A 1 12.40 -23.16 -10.32
C MET A 1 11.72 -21.79 -10.57
N ARG A 2 10.63 -21.68 -11.35
CA ARG A 2 9.84 -20.44 -11.53
C ARG A 2 8.40 -20.49 -10.97
N LEU A 3 7.95 -21.63 -10.43
CA LEU A 3 6.63 -21.78 -9.78
C LEU A 3 6.63 -21.65 -8.25
N LEU A 4 7.82 -21.57 -7.62
CA LEU A 4 7.94 -21.18 -6.21
C LEU A 4 7.33 -19.78 -5.97
N PHE A 5 7.33 -18.92 -6.99
CA PHE A 5 6.82 -17.54 -6.91
C PHE A 5 5.31 -17.40 -6.72
N LEU A 6 4.47 -18.40 -7.05
CA LEU A 6 3.01 -18.22 -6.96
C LEU A 6 2.43 -18.55 -5.57
N VAL A 7 3.07 -19.47 -4.83
CA VAL A 7 2.69 -19.83 -3.46
C VAL A 7 3.42 -18.95 -2.44
N ILE A 8 4.64 -18.50 -2.76
CA ILE A 8 5.40 -17.50 -1.98
C ILE A 8 4.76 -16.10 -2.08
N TYR A 9 4.09 -15.74 -3.17
CA TYR A 9 3.36 -14.45 -3.25
C TYR A 9 2.11 -14.37 -2.37
N LEU A 10 1.59 -15.51 -1.89
CA LEU A 10 0.46 -15.57 -0.97
C LEU A 10 0.89 -15.88 0.48
N CYS A 11 2.14 -16.27 0.73
CA CYS A 11 2.61 -16.67 2.07
C CYS A 11 3.99 -16.13 2.52
N THR A 12 4.72 -15.30 1.76
CA THR A 12 5.95 -14.69 2.28
C THR A 12 6.03 -13.20 1.95
N SER A 13 5.87 -12.39 3.00
CA SER A 13 6.61 -11.15 3.12
C SER A 13 8.12 -11.46 2.99
N THR A 14 8.73 -10.81 2.00
CA THR A 14 10.06 -10.17 2.09
C THR A 14 11.29 -11.07 2.28
N TYR A 15 11.97 -11.41 1.17
CA TYR A 15 13.43 -11.60 1.14
C TYR A 15 13.99 -11.34 -0.26
N LEU A 16 14.57 -10.14 -0.47
CA LEU A 16 15.81 -9.95 -1.23
C LEU A 16 16.34 -8.52 -1.01
N HIS A 17 17.58 -8.48 -0.54
CA HIS A 17 18.36 -7.33 -0.11
C HIS A 17 18.45 -6.18 -1.14
N CYS A 18 18.01 -4.99 -0.74
CA CYS A 18 18.82 -3.76 -0.77
C CYS A 18 18.11 -2.59 -0.05
N SER A 19 18.82 -1.96 0.90
CA SER A 19 18.47 -0.82 1.78
C SER A 19 17.85 -1.17 3.15
N PRO A 20 18.50 -0.83 4.29
CA PRO A 20 18.00 -1.16 5.62
C PRO A 20 17.20 0.02 6.16
N ILE A 21 15.87 -0.07 6.06
CA ILE A 21 14.99 0.60 7.01
C ILE A 21 13.96 -0.47 7.43
N PRO A 22 13.71 -0.71 8.73
CA PRO A 22 12.87 -1.81 9.19
C PRO A 22 11.50 -1.77 8.53
N GLU A 23 11.13 -2.86 7.85
CA GLU A 23 9.81 -3.04 7.22
C GLU A 23 8.65 -2.86 8.23
N SER A 24 8.92 -2.99 9.54
CA SER A 24 7.93 -2.71 10.59
C SER A 24 7.57 -1.22 10.75
N LEU A 25 8.33 -0.30 10.13
CA LEU A 25 8.11 1.15 10.15
C LEU A 25 8.15 1.81 8.76
N THR A 26 8.48 1.09 7.67
CA THR A 26 8.64 1.68 6.33
C THR A 26 7.75 1.18 5.21
N SER A 27 6.93 0.16 5.41
CA SER A 27 5.73 0.01 4.56
C SER A 27 4.54 0.60 5.28
N ILE A 28 4.54 1.92 5.45
CA ILE A 28 3.34 2.68 5.77
C ILE A 28 2.65 2.96 4.44
N PRO A 29 1.60 2.23 4.03
CA PRO A 29 0.88 2.59 2.82
C PRO A 29 0.34 4.02 2.97
N LEU A 30 0.55 4.87 1.96
CA LEU A 30 0.40 6.31 2.10
C LEU A 30 -1.04 6.68 2.50
N ALA A 31 -1.25 7.17 3.72
CA ALA A 31 -2.54 7.66 4.21
C ALA A 31 -2.79 9.11 3.78
N ASP A 32 -2.71 9.38 2.48
CA ASP A 32 -3.33 10.52 1.80
C ASP A 32 -3.14 10.32 0.29
N THR A 33 -3.77 9.28 -0.29
CA THR A 33 -3.48 8.78 -1.65
C THR A 33 -3.83 9.75 -2.78
N GLU A 34 -4.23 10.98 -2.47
CA GLU A 34 -4.51 12.01 -3.47
C GLU A 34 -3.21 12.75 -3.89
N THR A 35 -2.20 12.81 -3.01
CA THR A 35 -0.94 13.51 -3.29
C THR A 35 0.11 12.62 -3.95
N GLU A 36 0.94 13.23 -4.81
CA GLU A 36 2.08 12.57 -5.47
C GLU A 36 2.96 11.81 -4.46
N ALA A 37 3.19 10.51 -4.68
CA ALA A 37 3.90 9.65 -3.73
C ALA A 37 5.31 10.17 -3.40
N SER A 38 5.95 10.82 -4.37
CA SER A 38 7.26 11.48 -4.22
C SER A 38 7.27 12.67 -3.24
N ALA A 39 6.09 13.13 -2.79
CA ALA A 39 5.95 14.18 -1.78
C ALA A 39 5.92 13.65 -0.33
N ILE A 40 6.02 12.33 -0.14
CA ILE A 40 6.02 11.73 1.20
C ILE A 40 7.45 11.47 1.68
N VAL A 41 7.81 12.09 2.80
CA VAL A 41 9.13 11.98 3.43
C VAL A 41 9.04 11.14 4.70
N GLY A 42 10.03 10.27 4.92
CA GLY A 42 10.08 9.38 6.08
C GLY A 42 8.91 8.40 6.16
N GLY A 43 8.22 8.15 5.04
CA GLY A 43 7.02 7.30 4.97
C GLY A 43 5.77 7.87 5.65
N CYS A 44 5.84 9.06 6.26
CA CYS A 44 4.77 9.55 7.12
C CYS A 44 4.52 11.06 7.08
N ILE A 45 5.34 11.85 6.37
CA ILE A 45 5.15 13.31 6.27
C ILE A 45 4.79 13.71 4.86
N ASN A 46 3.61 14.27 4.68
CA ASN A 46 3.23 14.91 3.41
C ASN A 46 3.83 16.32 3.36
N VAL A 47 4.88 16.52 2.54
CA VAL A 47 5.58 17.81 2.46
C VAL A 47 4.78 18.92 1.78
N ILE A 48 3.69 18.57 1.09
CA ILE A 48 2.75 19.54 0.50
C ILE A 48 1.91 20.18 1.62
N THR A 49 1.37 19.36 2.52
CA THR A 49 0.44 19.83 3.57
C THR A 49 1.12 20.09 4.91
N GLY A 50 2.31 19.54 5.13
CA GLY A 50 3.04 19.50 6.40
C GLY A 50 2.43 18.56 7.44
N SER A 51 1.53 17.66 7.02
CA SER A 51 0.76 16.80 7.93
C SER A 51 1.45 15.45 8.14
N TYR A 52 1.35 14.92 9.36
CA TYR A 52 1.63 13.52 9.63
C TYR A 52 0.50 12.65 9.09
N ILE A 53 0.88 11.59 8.39
CA ILE A 53 0.00 10.56 7.83
C ILE A 53 0.57 9.20 8.18
N ALA A 54 -0.30 8.24 8.46
CA ALA A 54 0.13 6.88 8.69
C ALA A 54 -0.92 5.87 8.26
N ARG A 55 -0.51 4.69 7.84
CA ARG A 55 -1.34 3.53 7.62
C ARG A 55 -0.62 2.31 8.13
N HIS A 56 -1.33 1.50 8.88
CA HIS A 56 -0.81 0.28 9.47
C HIS A 56 -1.75 -0.84 9.09
N GLN A 57 -1.23 -1.87 8.43
CA GLN A 57 -1.93 -3.14 8.34
C GLN A 57 -1.81 -3.79 9.70
N ASP A 58 -2.92 -3.83 10.43
CA ASP A 58 -2.92 -4.30 11.81
C ASP A 58 -3.12 -5.81 11.89
N TRP A 59 -3.88 -6.39 10.94
CA TRP A 59 -4.16 -7.80 10.90
C TRP A 59 -4.73 -8.22 9.54
N SER A 60 -4.48 -9.45 9.09
CA SER A 60 -5.14 -10.07 7.94
C SER A 60 -5.57 -11.48 8.24
N LEU A 61 -6.82 -11.82 7.86
CA LEU A 61 -7.30 -13.20 7.87
C LEU A 61 -6.94 -13.87 6.54
N PRO A 62 -6.10 -14.93 6.55
CA PRO A 62 -5.67 -15.59 5.34
C PRO A 62 -6.83 -16.28 4.62
N SER A 63 -6.91 -16.06 3.32
CA SER A 63 -7.80 -16.74 2.39
C SER A 63 -7.32 -16.43 0.96
N SER A 64 -8.02 -16.92 -0.06
CA SER A 64 -7.79 -16.50 -1.43
C SER A 64 -7.98 -15.01 -1.69
N GLU A 65 -8.79 -14.35 -0.87
CA GLU A 65 -8.97 -12.90 -0.88
C GLU A 65 -8.91 -12.40 0.58
N PRO A 66 -7.70 -12.18 1.11
CA PRO A 66 -7.49 -11.93 2.54
C PRO A 66 -8.33 -10.77 3.06
N LEU A 67 -9.03 -10.98 4.18
CA LEU A 67 -9.79 -9.92 4.84
C LEU A 67 -8.83 -9.14 5.75
N SER A 68 -8.34 -8.01 5.24
CA SER A 68 -7.31 -7.17 5.90
C SER A 68 -7.88 -6.00 6.71
N LEU A 69 -7.65 -6.04 8.03
CA LEU A 69 -7.87 -4.91 8.91
C LEU A 69 -6.67 -3.95 8.82
N THR A 70 -6.91 -2.79 8.23
CA THR A 70 -5.93 -1.70 8.16
C THR A 70 -6.47 -0.54 8.97
N ARG A 71 -5.59 0.23 9.59
CA ARG A 71 -5.91 1.54 10.14
C ARG A 71 -5.13 2.64 9.44
N SER A 72 -5.70 3.82 9.39
CA SER A 72 -5.09 5.01 8.80
C SER A 72 -5.25 6.21 9.73
N TYR A 73 -4.23 7.07 9.77
CA TYR A 73 -4.21 8.35 10.45
C TYR A 73 -4.08 9.47 9.43
N ALA A 74 -4.97 10.46 9.51
CA ALA A 74 -4.91 11.67 8.71
C ALA A 74 -5.17 12.92 9.58
N GLN A 75 -4.12 13.71 9.82
CA GLN A 75 -4.08 14.81 10.81
C GLN A 75 -5.14 15.91 10.63
N LYS A 76 -5.75 16.05 9.45
CA LYS A 76 -6.68 17.14 9.10
C LYS A 76 -8.07 16.65 8.65
N ARG A 77 -8.36 15.36 8.79
CA ARG A 77 -9.67 14.78 8.45
C ARG A 77 -10.35 14.25 9.70
N ASN A 78 -11.37 14.96 10.18
CA ASN A 78 -12.19 14.53 11.30
C ASN A 78 -13.56 14.05 10.82
N PHE A 79 -13.84 12.77 11.07
CA PHE A 79 -15.11 12.16 10.77
C PHE A 79 -15.69 11.39 11.95
N PRO A 80 -17.04 11.41 12.13
CA PRO A 80 -17.68 10.96 13.36
C PRO A 80 -17.60 9.44 13.59
N TYR A 81 -17.45 8.62 12.55
CA TYR A 81 -17.50 7.15 12.66
C TYR A 81 -16.13 6.45 12.57
N GLY A 82 -15.03 7.19 12.73
CA GLY A 82 -13.67 6.62 12.75
C GLY A 82 -13.31 5.88 14.04
N LEU A 83 -12.06 5.43 14.15
CA LEU A 83 -11.44 4.88 15.37
C LEU A 83 -11.15 5.98 16.42
N HIS A 84 -12.02 6.98 16.47
CA HIS A 84 -11.87 8.29 17.12
C HIS A 84 -10.74 9.18 16.53
N LEU A 85 -11.07 10.48 16.35
CA LEU A 85 -10.22 11.62 15.97
C LEU A 85 -8.96 11.29 15.14
N CYS A 86 -9.08 11.44 13.82
CA CYS A 86 -8.04 11.26 12.80
C CYS A 86 -7.65 9.80 12.50
N TRP A 87 -7.90 8.84 13.40
CA TRP A 87 -7.74 7.40 13.12
C TRP A 87 -8.99 6.77 12.51
N ARG A 88 -8.82 5.81 11.59
CA ARG A 88 -9.92 5.06 10.96
C ARG A 88 -9.52 3.66 10.54
N HIS A 89 -10.48 2.74 10.46
CA HIS A 89 -10.30 1.41 9.88
C HIS A 89 -10.68 1.29 8.41
N SER A 90 -10.14 0.25 7.75
CA SER A 90 -10.48 -0.15 6.38
C SER A 90 -11.98 -0.46 6.18
N TYR A 91 -12.70 -0.72 7.25
CA TYR A 91 -14.13 -1.08 7.24
C TYR A 91 -15.07 0.06 7.67
N GLN A 92 -14.54 1.27 7.80
CA GLN A 92 -15.28 2.47 8.19
C GLN A 92 -15.31 3.50 7.04
N SER A 93 -15.41 3.03 5.79
CA SER A 93 -15.68 3.95 4.67
C SER A 93 -17.02 4.63 4.91
N GLU A 94 -17.06 5.93 4.70
CA GLU A 94 -18.22 6.75 5.08
C GLU A 94 -18.53 7.77 4.00
N ALA A 95 -19.79 8.16 3.91
CA ALA A 95 -20.20 9.26 3.07
C ALA A 95 -21.08 10.23 3.85
N ARG A 96 -20.93 11.51 3.52
CA ARG A 96 -21.77 12.60 4.00
C ARG A 96 -22.48 13.21 2.82
N CYS A 97 -23.74 13.57 3.00
CA CYS A 97 -24.50 14.32 2.02
C CYS A 97 -25.03 15.61 2.64
N THR A 98 -24.76 16.73 1.99
CA THR A 98 -25.45 18.00 2.22
C THR A 98 -26.41 18.24 1.06
N THR A 99 -27.65 18.61 1.36
CA THR A 99 -28.57 19.09 0.32
C THR A 99 -29.14 20.44 0.68
N SER A 100 -29.23 21.31 -0.32
CA SER A 100 -29.71 22.68 -0.16
C SER A 100 -30.59 23.07 -1.34
N SER A 101 -31.36 24.15 -1.17
CA SER A 101 -32.09 24.76 -2.28
C SER A 101 -32.00 26.28 -2.19
N THR A 102 -31.77 26.93 -3.32
CA THR A 102 -31.68 28.39 -3.41
C THR A 102 -32.67 28.91 -4.44
N THR A 103 -33.13 30.15 -4.30
CA THR A 103 -34.00 30.80 -5.29
C THR A 103 -33.21 31.92 -5.96
N ARG A 104 -32.95 31.80 -7.26
CA ARG A 104 -32.24 32.80 -8.05
C ARG A 104 -33.11 33.27 -9.20
N SER A 105 -33.37 34.57 -9.28
CA SER A 105 -34.18 35.19 -10.35
C SER A 105 -35.56 34.53 -10.56
N GLY A 106 -36.22 34.13 -9.47
CA GLY A 106 -37.54 33.47 -9.51
C GLY A 106 -37.52 31.97 -9.82
N THR A 107 -36.36 31.39 -10.11
CA THR A 107 -36.19 29.94 -10.33
C THR A 107 -35.61 29.30 -9.07
N LYS A 108 -36.19 28.19 -8.62
CA LYS A 108 -35.64 27.40 -7.51
C LYS A 108 -34.63 26.39 -8.05
N GLU A 109 -33.45 26.36 -7.45
CA GLU A 109 -32.35 25.46 -7.79
C GLU A 109 -32.08 24.52 -6.61
N TYR A 110 -31.76 23.27 -6.91
CA TYR A 110 -31.49 22.21 -5.94
C TYR A 110 -30.05 21.74 -6.07
N HIS A 111 -29.38 21.59 -4.93
CA HIS A 111 -27.99 21.14 -4.86
C HIS A 111 -27.88 19.94 -3.92
N ALA A 112 -26.98 19.02 -4.29
CA ALA A 112 -26.53 17.95 -3.41
C ALA A 112 -25.01 17.80 -3.55
N ASP A 113 -24.32 17.79 -2.42
CA ASP A 113 -22.91 17.47 -2.34
C ASP A 113 -22.73 16.18 -1.53
N VAL A 114 -21.90 15.28 -2.03
CA VAL A 114 -21.49 14.08 -1.31
C VAL A 114 -19.99 14.03 -1.16
N GLU A 115 -19.52 13.94 0.07
CA GLU A 115 -18.14 13.64 0.40
C GLU A 115 -18.06 12.16 0.81
N PHE A 116 -17.39 11.35 -0.01
CA PHE A 116 -17.10 9.96 0.30
C PHE A 116 -15.66 9.82 0.73
N VAL A 117 -15.39 9.10 1.81
CA VAL A 117 -14.05 8.70 2.17
C VAL A 117 -13.92 7.19 2.16
N ALA A 118 -13.04 6.71 1.29
CA ALA A 118 -12.74 5.31 1.14
C ALA A 118 -11.86 4.77 2.28
N SER A 119 -11.83 3.45 2.40
CA SER A 119 -10.97 2.67 3.29
C SER A 119 -9.47 2.96 3.15
N SER A 120 -9.05 3.47 1.99
CA SER A 120 -7.67 3.92 1.73
C SER A 120 -7.28 5.14 2.57
N GLY A 121 -8.26 5.96 2.93
CA GLY A 121 -8.05 7.29 3.47
C GLY A 121 -8.50 8.40 2.51
N SER A 122 -8.60 8.08 1.21
CA SER A 122 -8.89 9.03 0.13
C SER A 122 -10.32 9.53 0.18
N ALA A 123 -10.51 10.83 0.00
CA ALA A 123 -11.81 11.44 -0.10
C ALA A 123 -12.12 11.73 -1.58
N SER A 124 -13.39 11.76 -1.91
CA SER A 124 -13.87 12.17 -3.22
C SER A 124 -15.17 12.91 -3.02
N SER A 125 -15.27 14.08 -3.65
CA SER A 125 -16.47 14.91 -3.60
C SER A 125 -17.26 14.78 -4.90
N TYR A 126 -18.57 14.73 -4.78
CA TYR A 126 -19.52 14.65 -5.88
C TYR A 126 -20.55 15.76 -5.71
N HIS A 127 -20.93 16.41 -6.81
CA HIS A 127 -21.92 17.47 -6.83
C HIS A 127 -23.02 17.14 -7.83
N HIS A 128 -24.23 17.55 -7.49
CA HIS A 128 -25.36 17.57 -8.38
C HIS A 128 -26.09 18.90 -8.26
N HIS A 129 -26.48 19.45 -9.42
CA HIS A 129 -27.26 20.65 -9.58
C HIS A 129 -28.43 20.36 -10.51
N SER A 130 -29.64 20.71 -10.09
CA SER A 130 -30.83 20.61 -10.94
C SER A 130 -31.81 21.75 -10.67
N LYS A 131 -32.57 22.10 -11.71
CA LYS A 131 -33.71 23.03 -11.62
C LYS A 131 -35.01 22.29 -11.27
N THR A 132 -35.00 20.96 -11.30
CA THR A 132 -36.12 20.09 -10.93
C THR A 132 -35.79 19.33 -9.66
N LYS A 133 -36.80 19.10 -8.82
CA LYS A 133 -36.65 18.23 -7.66
C LYS A 133 -36.69 16.78 -8.14
N GLU A 134 -35.60 16.06 -7.98
CA GLU A 134 -35.44 14.67 -8.42
C GLU A 134 -35.30 13.72 -7.21
N ASP A 135 -35.88 12.52 -7.33
CA ASP A 135 -35.82 11.49 -6.29
C ASP A 135 -34.60 10.56 -6.44
N THR A 136 -34.01 10.51 -7.63
CA THR A 136 -32.77 9.77 -7.91
C THR A 136 -32.01 10.50 -9.00
N PHE A 137 -30.72 10.72 -8.77
CA PHE A 137 -29.89 11.44 -9.73
C PHE A 137 -28.43 10.96 -9.67
N PRO A 138 -27.75 10.85 -10.84
CA PRO A 138 -26.31 10.69 -10.88
C PRO A 138 -25.65 11.97 -10.40
N MET A 139 -24.60 11.82 -9.61
CA MET A 139 -23.77 12.94 -9.18
C MET A 139 -22.48 12.91 -9.97
N SER A 140 -22.06 14.09 -10.41
CA SER A 140 -20.80 14.23 -11.13
C SER A 140 -19.69 14.37 -10.10
N PHE A 141 -18.55 13.73 -10.36
CA PHE A 141 -17.33 14.02 -9.61
C PHE A 141 -17.07 15.53 -9.67
N ALA A 142 -16.93 16.15 -8.50
CA ALA A 142 -16.87 17.59 -8.36
C ALA A 142 -15.56 18.02 -7.72
N LEU A 143 -14.77 18.76 -8.49
CA LEU A 143 -13.57 19.42 -7.99
C LEU A 143 -13.98 20.70 -7.24
N ILE A 144 -14.44 20.55 -6.00
CA ILE A 144 -14.56 21.60 -4.97
C ILE A 144 -13.16 22.09 -4.52
N PRO A 145 -12.65 23.24 -5.00
CA PRO A 145 -11.24 23.65 -4.84
C PRO A 145 -10.80 23.89 -3.38
N SER A 146 -11.74 24.10 -2.45
CA SER A 146 -11.43 24.34 -1.03
C SER A 146 -10.99 23.10 -0.25
N ASN A 147 -11.20 21.90 -0.79
CA ASN A 147 -11.03 20.63 -0.06
C ASN A 147 -9.90 19.73 -0.62
N TYR A 148 -9.26 20.08 -1.74
CA TYR A 148 -8.22 19.25 -2.36
C TYR A 148 -6.82 19.69 -1.96
N PHE A 149 -6.06 18.76 -1.40
CA PHE A 149 -4.64 18.95 -1.07
C PHE A 149 -3.68 18.56 -2.22
N GLY A 150 -4.17 18.55 -3.46
CA GLY A 150 -3.42 18.23 -4.67
C GLY A 150 -4.01 17.04 -5.41
N LEU A 151 -4.75 17.28 -6.49
CA LEU A 151 -5.28 16.20 -7.32
C LEU A 151 -4.17 15.64 -8.22
N THR A 152 -3.85 14.36 -8.04
CA THR A 152 -2.88 13.65 -8.90
C THR A 152 -3.44 12.30 -9.36
N ASN A 153 -3.12 11.90 -10.58
CA ASN A 153 -3.36 10.52 -11.06
C ASN A 153 -2.24 9.54 -10.66
N ALA A 154 -1.29 10.00 -9.87
CA ALA A 154 -0.09 9.26 -9.47
C ALA A 154 -0.01 9.04 -7.94
N GLY A 155 -0.98 9.53 -7.16
CA GLY A 155 -0.96 9.41 -5.70
C GLY A 155 -1.07 7.98 -5.14
N SER A 156 -1.53 7.03 -5.96
CA SER A 156 -1.48 5.59 -5.63
C SER A 156 -0.15 4.90 -5.99
N GLY A 157 0.79 5.64 -6.59
CA GLY A 157 2.01 5.10 -7.19
C GLY A 157 1.83 4.45 -8.56
N VAL A 158 0.58 4.29 -9.02
CA VAL A 158 0.26 3.70 -10.33
C VAL A 158 -0.69 4.61 -11.11
N ILE A 159 -0.25 5.04 -12.30
CA ILE A 159 -1.03 5.85 -13.22
C ILE A 159 -1.91 4.93 -14.08
N ASN A 160 -3.22 4.92 -13.83
CA ASN A 160 -4.21 4.26 -14.67
C ASN A 160 -5.63 4.80 -14.40
N GLY A 161 -6.59 4.43 -15.23
CA GLY A 161 -8.00 4.79 -15.04
C GLY A 161 -8.68 4.06 -13.88
N GLN A 162 -8.12 2.96 -13.37
CA GLN A 162 -8.70 2.26 -12.22
C GLN A 162 -8.54 3.05 -10.91
N SER A 163 -7.39 3.70 -10.73
CA SER A 163 -7.05 4.55 -9.58
C SER A 163 -7.41 6.02 -9.79
N ASN A 164 -7.79 6.43 -11.02
CA ASN A 164 -8.15 7.81 -11.31
C ASN A 164 -9.54 8.17 -10.74
N HIS A 165 -9.56 9.08 -9.77
CA HIS A 165 -10.79 9.53 -9.08
C HIS A 165 -11.87 10.08 -10.02
N LYS A 166 -11.51 10.61 -11.20
CA LYS A 166 -12.47 11.09 -12.20
C LYS A 166 -13.38 9.98 -12.75
N ASN A 167 -12.98 8.72 -12.60
CA ASN A 167 -13.78 7.58 -13.04
C ASN A 167 -14.71 7.03 -11.96
N ASN A 168 -14.69 7.62 -10.77
CA ASN A 168 -15.64 7.26 -9.73
C ASN A 168 -17.01 7.87 -10.07
N VAL A 169 -18.05 7.06 -9.94
CA VAL A 169 -19.44 7.45 -10.18
C VAL A 169 -20.22 7.29 -8.88
N CYS A 170 -21.01 8.31 -8.54
CA CYS A 170 -21.85 8.30 -7.36
C CYS A 170 -23.32 8.47 -7.74
N GLU A 171 -24.17 7.58 -7.25
CA GLU A 171 -25.62 7.58 -7.46
C GLU A 171 -26.31 7.75 -6.10
N LEU A 172 -27.09 8.83 -5.93
CA LEU A 172 -27.88 9.07 -4.73
C LEU A 172 -29.35 8.77 -5.03
N GLN A 173 -29.98 7.95 -4.19
CA GLN A 173 -31.41 7.64 -4.23
C GLN A 173 -32.06 8.12 -2.94
N LYS A 174 -33.07 9.00 -3.03
CA LYS A 174 -33.90 9.42 -1.91
C LYS A 174 -35.24 8.69 -1.97
N LYS A 175 -35.56 7.86 -0.98
CA LYS A 175 -36.94 7.42 -0.74
C LYS A 175 -37.63 8.41 0.19
N ILE A 176 -38.68 9.04 -0.32
CA ILE A 176 -39.57 9.87 0.50
C ILE A 176 -40.54 8.92 1.23
N LYS A 177 -40.38 8.75 2.55
CA LYS A 177 -41.53 8.38 3.40
C LYS A 177 -42.07 9.66 4.03
N THR A 178 -43.38 9.71 4.24
CA THR A 178 -44.08 10.83 4.87
C THR A 178 -43.43 11.19 6.21
N LYS A 179 -43.40 12.49 6.56
CA LYS A 179 -42.61 13.02 7.67
C LYS A 179 -42.78 12.24 8.99
N PRO A 180 -41.69 12.04 9.76
CA PRO A 180 -40.30 12.30 9.41
C PRO A 180 -39.55 10.97 9.22
N VAL A 181 -39.47 10.42 8.01
CA VAL A 181 -38.33 9.58 7.60
C VAL A 181 -38.12 9.70 6.08
N THR A 182 -36.99 10.23 5.64
CA THR A 182 -36.48 10.02 4.27
C THR A 182 -35.41 8.95 4.38
N GLU A 183 -35.61 7.79 3.74
CA GLU A 183 -34.60 6.73 3.62
C GLU A 183 -33.77 6.99 2.37
N GLY A 184 -32.49 7.33 2.51
CA GLY A 184 -31.56 7.46 1.38
C GLY A 184 -30.68 6.23 1.20
N SER A 185 -30.34 5.87 -0.04
CA SER A 185 -29.24 4.95 -0.33
C SER A 185 -28.24 5.60 -1.28
N LEU A 186 -26.96 5.30 -1.08
CA LEU A 186 -25.86 5.81 -1.87
C LEU A 186 -25.10 4.63 -2.49
N LYS A 187 -24.79 4.74 -3.78
CA LYS A 187 -23.98 3.76 -4.49
C LYS A 187 -22.79 4.45 -5.14
N ILE A 188 -21.59 3.97 -4.84
CA ILE A 188 -20.35 4.53 -5.37
C ILE A 188 -19.61 3.43 -6.12
N LYS A 189 -19.35 3.63 -7.41
CA LYS A 189 -18.56 2.71 -8.24
C LYS A 189 -17.23 3.37 -8.59
N THR A 190 -16.10 2.69 -8.37
CA THR A 190 -14.76 3.18 -8.73
C THR A 190 -14.38 2.83 -10.16
N GLY A 191 -13.30 3.42 -10.66
CA GLY A 191 -12.73 3.08 -11.97
C GLY A 191 -12.24 1.63 -12.11
N SER A 192 -12.03 0.91 -11.00
CA SER A 192 -11.69 -0.53 -11.01
C SER A 192 -12.90 -1.45 -11.07
N GLY A 193 -14.13 -0.89 -11.03
CA GLY A 193 -15.37 -1.66 -10.94
C GLY A 193 -15.77 -2.04 -9.51
N HIS A 194 -15.00 -1.65 -8.49
CA HIS A 194 -15.39 -1.84 -7.09
C HIS A 194 -16.61 -0.99 -6.77
N CYS A 195 -17.60 -1.57 -6.10
CA CYS A 195 -18.85 -0.88 -5.75
C CYS A 195 -19.05 -0.83 -4.23
N TYR A 196 -19.36 0.34 -3.69
CA TYR A 196 -19.79 0.56 -2.31
C TYR A 196 -21.29 0.82 -2.31
N LEU A 197 -22.03 0.07 -1.49
CA LEU A 197 -23.46 0.24 -1.27
C LEU A 197 -23.65 0.72 0.17
N MET A 198 -24.24 1.91 0.33
CA MET A 198 -24.35 2.57 1.61
C MET A 198 -25.80 2.99 1.87
N GLN A 199 -26.20 2.98 3.13
CA GLN A 199 -27.53 3.35 3.59
C GLN A 199 -27.43 4.55 4.51
N GLN A 200 -28.39 5.47 4.41
CA GLN A 200 -28.48 6.60 5.31
C GLN A 200 -28.61 6.12 6.77
N ASP A 201 -27.84 6.72 7.66
CA ASP A 201 -27.87 6.45 9.09
C ASP A 201 -29.08 7.16 9.73
N GLU A 202 -29.94 6.41 10.40
CA GLU A 202 -31.15 6.91 11.05
C GLU A 202 -30.85 7.71 12.33
N HIS A 203 -29.66 7.56 12.91
CA HIS A 203 -29.25 8.24 14.14
C HIS A 203 -28.61 9.62 13.92
N THR A 204 -28.51 10.07 12.68
CA THR A 204 -27.93 11.39 12.38
C THR A 204 -28.95 12.47 12.67
N THR A 205 -28.94 12.96 13.90
CA THR A 205 -29.56 14.27 14.16
C THR A 205 -28.62 15.30 13.53
N PRO A 206 -29.10 16.20 12.64
CA PRO A 206 -28.25 17.28 12.13
C PRO A 206 -27.68 18.03 13.34
N PRO A 207 -26.36 18.33 13.40
CA PRO A 207 -25.84 19.14 14.47
C PRO A 207 -26.55 20.49 14.38
N ARG A 208 -27.46 20.79 15.30
CA ARG A 208 -28.17 22.09 15.40
C ARG A 208 -27.24 23.28 15.64
N GLU A 209 -25.92 23.07 15.65
CA GLU A 209 -24.93 23.98 16.20
C GLU A 209 -23.65 24.09 15.35
N ASN A 210 -23.69 23.77 14.03
CA ASN A 210 -22.65 24.31 13.14
C ASN A 210 -23.16 25.60 12.48
N PRO A 211 -22.75 26.79 12.95
CA PRO A 211 -23.23 28.06 12.41
C PRO A 211 -22.91 28.29 10.92
N GLN A 212 -22.09 27.41 10.30
CA GLN A 212 -21.77 27.46 8.86
C GLN A 212 -22.85 26.84 7.95
N HIS A 213 -23.80 26.06 8.46
CA HIS A 213 -24.77 25.29 7.64
C HIS A 213 -26.24 25.58 7.98
N ILE A 214 -26.55 26.83 8.33
CA ILE A 214 -27.93 27.25 8.63
C ILE A 214 -28.77 27.15 7.35
N GLY A 215 -29.68 26.17 7.28
CA GLY A 215 -30.60 25.95 6.16
C GLY A 215 -30.27 24.78 5.23
N GLU A 216 -29.27 23.96 5.57
CA GLU A 216 -28.90 22.75 4.81
C GLU A 216 -29.35 21.47 5.53
N ASP A 217 -29.86 20.49 4.79
CA ASP A 217 -30.11 19.15 5.33
C ASP A 217 -28.79 18.34 5.28
N TYR A 218 -28.40 17.73 6.40
CA TYR A 218 -27.14 17.01 6.57
C TYR A 218 -27.36 15.55 6.96
N PHE A 219 -26.83 14.62 6.18
CA PHE A 219 -27.05 13.17 6.34
C PHE A 219 -25.73 12.39 6.29
N HIS A 220 -25.57 11.38 7.15
CA HIS A 220 -24.49 10.40 7.00
C HIS A 220 -24.99 9.09 6.39
N TYR A 221 -24.08 8.39 5.71
CA TYR A 221 -24.31 7.10 5.09
C TYR A 221 -23.26 6.11 5.58
N ARG A 222 -23.73 4.92 5.97
CA ARG A 222 -22.90 3.81 6.42
C ARG A 222 -22.85 2.71 5.38
N LEU A 223 -21.68 2.13 5.23
CA LEU A 223 -21.42 1.04 4.29
C LEU A 223 -22.22 -0.21 4.69
N GLN A 224 -22.96 -0.79 3.75
CA GLN A 224 -23.75 -2.02 3.98
C GLN A 224 -23.13 -3.22 3.26
N GLU A 225 -22.62 -2.98 2.05
CA GLU A 225 -21.99 -4.00 1.22
C GLU A 225 -20.92 -3.36 0.32
N GLU A 226 -19.79 -4.04 0.17
CA GLU A 226 -18.87 -3.84 -0.95
C GLU A 226 -19.03 -4.98 -1.95
N ARG A 227 -18.97 -4.66 -3.24
CA ARG A 227 -18.81 -5.64 -4.32
C ARG A 227 -17.46 -5.43 -4.96
N LYS A 228 -16.64 -6.47 -4.93
CA LYS A 228 -15.32 -6.50 -5.52
C LYS A 228 -15.43 -6.73 -7.03
N PRO A 229 -14.42 -6.32 -7.83
CA PRO A 229 -14.43 -6.53 -9.28
C PRO A 229 -14.45 -8.00 -9.72
N ASN A 230 -14.08 -8.94 -8.86
CA ASN A 230 -14.18 -10.38 -9.11
C ASN A 230 -15.57 -10.97 -8.78
N GLY A 231 -16.49 -10.15 -8.24
CA GLY A 231 -17.84 -10.53 -7.84
C GLY A 231 -18.00 -10.87 -6.34
N ASN A 232 -16.91 -11.09 -5.61
CA ASN A 232 -16.95 -11.32 -4.16
C ASN A 232 -17.46 -10.09 -3.40
N LYS A 233 -17.93 -10.30 -2.18
CA LYS A 233 -18.65 -9.29 -1.40
C LYS A 233 -18.09 -9.17 0.00
N ILE A 234 -18.13 -7.96 0.55
CA ILE A 234 -17.93 -7.72 1.97
C ILE A 234 -19.22 -7.15 2.53
N SER A 235 -19.80 -7.80 3.54
CA SER A 235 -21.03 -7.36 4.19
C SER A 235 -20.76 -6.77 5.57
N TYR A 236 -21.58 -5.80 5.97
CA TYR A 236 -21.43 -5.02 7.19
C TYR A 236 -22.70 -5.13 8.03
N LYS A 237 -22.56 -5.28 9.36
CA LYS A 237 -23.68 -5.24 10.31
C LYS A 237 -23.41 -4.24 11.42
N TYR A 238 -24.47 -3.56 11.83
CA TYR A 238 -24.46 -2.56 12.88
C TYR A 238 -25.45 -2.93 13.99
N ASP A 239 -25.19 -2.50 15.22
CA ASP A 239 -26.17 -2.57 16.32
C ASP A 239 -27.17 -1.40 16.28
N ASP A 240 -28.12 -1.39 17.21
CA ASP A 240 -29.17 -0.36 17.34
C ASP A 240 -28.64 1.02 17.77
N GLU A 241 -27.40 1.08 18.27
CA GLU A 241 -26.71 2.35 18.56
C GLU A 241 -25.89 2.83 17.35
N GLY A 242 -25.76 1.96 16.35
CA GLY A 242 -25.08 2.22 15.11
C GLY A 242 -23.59 1.89 15.07
N ASN A 243 -23.09 1.16 16.06
CA ASN A 243 -21.72 0.69 16.06
C ASN A 243 -21.58 -0.48 15.08
N LEU A 244 -20.48 -0.51 14.31
CA LEU A 244 -20.15 -1.66 13.46
C LEU A 244 -19.85 -2.86 14.36
N ILE A 245 -20.58 -3.96 14.22
CA ILE A 245 -20.43 -5.18 15.05
C ILE A 245 -19.91 -6.38 14.28
N GLU A 246 -20.07 -6.42 12.96
CA GLU A 246 -19.59 -7.54 12.14
C GLU A 246 -19.22 -7.08 10.73
N VAL A 247 -18.11 -7.62 10.23
CA VAL A 247 -17.69 -7.54 8.83
C VAL A 247 -17.42 -8.96 8.35
N SER A 248 -17.98 -9.35 7.21
CA SER A 248 -17.79 -10.70 6.65
C SER A 248 -17.48 -10.63 5.15
N SER A 249 -16.36 -11.26 4.76
CA SER A 249 -16.02 -11.50 3.36
C SER A 249 -16.70 -12.76 2.87
N LYS A 250 -17.40 -12.70 1.75
CA LYS A 250 -18.15 -13.80 1.16
C LYS A 250 -17.96 -13.84 -0.35
N ASN A 251 -18.23 -15.00 -0.91
CA ASN A 251 -18.30 -15.12 -2.34
C ASN A 251 -19.51 -14.40 -2.96
N ALA A 252 -19.51 -14.31 -4.30
CA ALA A 252 -20.59 -13.69 -5.06
C ALA A 252 -22.00 -14.24 -4.72
N ALA A 253 -22.11 -15.56 -4.52
CA ALA A 253 -23.35 -16.23 -4.14
C ALA A 253 -23.77 -16.00 -2.68
N GLY A 254 -22.85 -15.58 -1.81
CA GLY A 254 -23.07 -15.34 -0.38
C GLY A 254 -23.17 -16.60 0.48
N ASN A 255 -22.91 -17.78 -0.09
CA ASN A 255 -23.02 -19.08 0.60
C ASN A 255 -21.69 -19.59 1.19
N LEU A 256 -20.56 -18.98 0.84
CA LEU A 256 -19.24 -19.28 1.41
C LEU A 256 -18.64 -18.01 2.03
N SER A 257 -18.24 -18.10 3.30
CA SER A 257 -17.53 -17.03 4.01
C SER A 257 -16.03 -17.30 3.98
N PHE A 258 -15.24 -16.34 3.53
CA PHE A 258 -13.77 -16.43 3.53
C PHE A 258 -13.16 -16.04 4.88
N GLY A 259 -13.86 -15.19 5.63
CA GLY A 259 -13.39 -14.64 6.89
C GLY A 259 -14.37 -13.62 7.44
N SER A 260 -14.34 -13.41 8.75
CA SER A 260 -15.15 -12.36 9.37
C SER A 260 -14.47 -11.79 10.61
N PHE A 261 -14.72 -10.51 10.85
CA PHE A 261 -14.37 -9.80 12.06
C PHE A 261 -15.63 -9.44 12.84
N THR A 262 -15.60 -9.66 14.15
CA THR A 262 -16.61 -9.19 15.10
C THR A 262 -16.01 -8.10 15.97
N PHE A 263 -16.74 -7.01 16.14
CA PHE A 263 -16.29 -5.81 16.83
C PHE A 263 -17.05 -5.68 18.14
N LYS A 264 -16.31 -5.50 19.24
CA LYS A 264 -16.85 -5.26 20.57
C LYS A 264 -16.42 -3.89 21.04
N HIS A 265 -17.39 -2.97 21.08
CA HIS A 265 -17.21 -1.61 21.56
C HIS A 265 -17.42 -1.53 23.08
N ALA A 266 -16.71 -0.62 23.73
CA ALA A 266 -17.00 -0.25 25.11
C ALA A 266 -18.42 0.32 25.24
N ASN A 267 -19.17 -0.15 26.24
CA ASN A 267 -20.49 0.42 26.53
C ASN A 267 -20.37 1.82 27.16
N ARG A 268 -21.49 2.52 27.34
CA ARG A 268 -21.52 3.89 27.88
C ARG A 268 -20.84 4.06 29.25
N LYS A 269 -20.87 3.04 30.11
CA LYS A 269 -20.19 3.07 31.42
C LYS A 269 -18.68 2.87 31.23
N GLU A 270 -18.29 1.87 30.44
CA GLU A 270 -16.90 1.56 30.12
C GLU A 270 -16.20 2.71 29.38
N LEU A 271 -16.89 3.41 28.47
CA LEU A 271 -16.38 4.61 27.79
C LEU A 271 -15.89 5.69 28.75
N ASN A 272 -16.48 5.78 29.94
CA ASN A 272 -16.09 6.78 30.93
C ASN A 272 -14.86 6.39 31.75
N ASP A 273 -14.65 5.09 31.98
CA ASP A 273 -13.66 4.54 32.91
C ASP A 273 -12.44 3.97 32.15
N ASN A 274 -12.67 3.11 31.14
CA ASN A 274 -11.65 2.47 30.34
C ASN A 274 -12.17 2.15 28.91
N PRO A 275 -12.19 3.13 27.99
CA PRO A 275 -12.68 2.95 26.62
C PRO A 275 -11.79 1.98 25.81
N PHE A 276 -12.40 1.05 25.10
CA PHE A 276 -11.72 0.05 24.26
C PHE A 276 -12.53 -0.32 23.02
N LEU A 277 -11.86 -0.95 22.06
CA LEU A 277 -12.44 -1.66 20.93
C LEU A 277 -11.65 -2.97 20.76
N ASP A 278 -12.34 -4.09 20.91
CA ASP A 278 -11.77 -5.41 20.63
C ASP A 278 -12.33 -5.92 19.31
N ILE A 279 -11.46 -6.38 18.41
CA ILE A 279 -11.88 -6.99 17.15
C ILE A 279 -11.40 -8.43 17.14
N SER A 280 -12.32 -9.37 17.02
CA SER A 280 -12.05 -10.80 16.97
C SER A 280 -12.31 -11.35 15.58
N GLY A 281 -11.40 -12.18 15.09
CA GLY A 281 -11.57 -12.89 13.83
C GLY A 281 -12.26 -14.23 14.05
N ASN A 282 -12.87 -14.77 12.99
CA ASN A 282 -13.43 -16.12 13.02
C ASN A 282 -12.39 -17.23 13.19
N ASP A 283 -11.10 -16.92 13.14
CA ASP A 283 -9.99 -17.82 13.47
C ASP A 283 -9.69 -17.88 15.00
N GLY A 284 -10.37 -17.04 15.79
CA GLY A 284 -10.25 -16.97 17.25
C GLY A 284 -9.11 -16.08 17.77
N ARG A 285 -8.33 -15.44 16.89
CA ARG A 285 -7.38 -14.40 17.31
C ARG A 285 -8.13 -13.08 17.52
N LYS A 286 -7.48 -12.13 18.19
CA LYS A 286 -8.05 -10.80 18.42
C LYS A 286 -6.99 -9.71 18.40
N ILE A 287 -7.44 -8.51 18.05
CA ILE A 287 -6.70 -7.26 18.23
C ILE A 287 -7.42 -6.41 19.28
N GLU A 288 -6.65 -5.74 20.13
CA GLU A 288 -7.18 -4.91 21.21
C GLU A 288 -6.72 -3.46 21.01
N TYR A 289 -7.68 -2.55 20.88
CA TYR A 289 -7.46 -1.10 20.90
C TYR A 289 -7.85 -0.56 22.26
N GLN A 290 -6.92 0.12 22.93
CA GLN A 290 -7.22 0.86 24.15
C GLN A 290 -7.19 2.35 23.84
N PHE A 291 -8.11 3.10 24.43
CA PHE A 291 -8.19 4.55 24.21
C PHE A 291 -7.87 5.33 25.48
N THR A 292 -7.35 6.53 25.30
CA THR A 292 -7.25 7.54 26.35
C THR A 292 -8.24 8.66 26.08
N SER A 293 -8.79 9.27 27.13
CA SER A 293 -9.58 10.49 27.00
C SER A 293 -8.74 11.73 27.28
N LYS A 294 -8.97 12.81 26.55
CA LYS A 294 -8.40 14.13 26.84
C LYS A 294 -9.51 15.18 26.89
N LYS A 295 -9.43 16.08 27.88
CA LYS A 295 -10.30 17.26 28.00
C LYS A 295 -9.65 18.44 27.30
N PHE A 296 -10.37 19.07 26.38
CA PHE A 296 -9.91 20.27 25.68
C PHE A 296 -10.55 21.52 26.30
N LYS A 297 -9.78 22.61 26.45
CA LYS A 297 -10.25 23.86 27.10
C LYS A 297 -11.45 24.52 26.42
N HIS A 298 -11.71 24.21 25.15
CA HIS A 298 -12.75 24.85 24.33
C HIS A 298 -13.62 23.87 23.53
N ALA A 299 -13.41 22.55 23.68
CA ALA A 299 -14.36 21.58 23.14
C ALA A 299 -15.64 21.62 23.98
N LYS A 300 -16.79 21.33 23.36
CA LYS A 300 -18.03 20.98 24.09
C LYS A 300 -17.70 19.98 25.21
N PRO A 301 -18.50 19.90 26.30
CA PRO A 301 -18.12 19.18 27.53
C PRO A 301 -17.91 17.65 27.39
N GLU A 302 -17.94 17.09 26.19
CA GLU A 302 -17.78 15.67 25.91
C GLU A 302 -16.29 15.28 25.83
N LYS A 303 -15.95 14.17 26.49
CA LYS A 303 -14.60 13.57 26.45
C LYS A 303 -14.29 13.16 25.00
N GLN A 304 -13.11 13.52 24.52
CA GLN A 304 -12.59 13.04 23.24
C GLN A 304 -11.65 11.85 23.46
N PHE A 305 -11.79 10.81 22.64
CA PHE A 305 -11.02 9.58 22.73
C PHE A 305 -9.93 9.51 21.66
N TYR A 306 -8.79 8.94 22.01
CA TYR A 306 -7.63 8.77 21.15
C TYR A 306 -7.02 7.39 21.38
N VAL A 307 -6.57 6.71 20.32
CA VAL A 307 -5.93 5.39 20.42
C VAL A 307 -4.69 5.50 21.29
N ALA A 308 -4.68 4.90 22.48
CA ALA A 308 -3.53 4.90 23.39
C ALA A 308 -2.57 3.74 23.12
N SER A 309 -3.11 2.56 22.79
CA SER A 309 -2.29 1.40 22.42
C SER A 309 -3.04 0.44 21.51
N VAL A 310 -2.28 -0.30 20.71
CA VAL A 310 -2.79 -1.39 19.88
C VAL A 310 -1.98 -2.65 20.16
N LYS A 311 -2.67 -3.74 20.52
CA LYS A 311 -2.08 -5.07 20.71
C LYS A 311 -2.52 -5.98 19.58
N ARG A 312 -1.60 -6.26 18.66
CA ARG A 312 -1.88 -7.05 17.46
C ARG A 312 -1.82 -8.55 17.74
N PRO A 313 -2.62 -9.37 17.02
CA PRO A 313 -2.56 -10.82 17.15
C PRO A 313 -1.25 -11.41 16.62
N ASP A 314 -0.66 -10.80 15.60
CA ASP A 314 0.49 -11.31 14.84
C ASP A 314 1.65 -10.30 14.75
N GLY A 315 1.55 -9.17 15.47
CA GLY A 315 2.55 -8.08 15.41
C GLY A 315 3.02 -7.59 16.78
N PRO A 316 3.94 -6.63 16.81
CA PRO A 316 4.33 -5.96 18.04
C PRO A 316 3.22 -5.05 18.57
N ASP A 317 3.23 -4.85 19.88
CA ASP A 317 2.39 -3.87 20.55
C ASP A 317 2.91 -2.45 20.26
N GLU A 318 1.99 -1.51 20.03
CA GLU A 318 2.31 -0.11 19.79
C GLU A 318 1.57 0.82 20.74
N PHE A 319 2.23 1.91 21.12
CA PHE A 319 1.72 2.92 22.06
C PHE A 319 1.82 4.31 21.45
N TYR A 320 0.83 5.17 21.73
CA TYR A 320 0.70 6.48 21.11
C TYR A 320 0.62 7.61 22.12
N ASP A 321 1.27 8.71 21.78
CA ASP A 321 1.14 9.98 22.49
C ASP A 321 0.49 11.04 21.60
N TYR A 322 -0.11 12.02 22.26
CA TYR A 322 -0.77 13.13 21.60
C TYR A 322 -0.44 14.46 22.26
N VAL A 323 -0.42 15.54 21.47
CA VAL A 323 -0.31 16.93 21.94
C VAL A 323 -1.51 17.73 21.50
N ASN A 324 -1.88 18.79 22.22
CA ASN A 324 -3.00 19.63 21.81
C ASN A 324 -2.68 20.35 20.51
N SER A 325 -3.58 20.30 19.53
CA SER A 325 -3.54 21.20 18.38
C SER A 325 -3.72 22.65 18.87
N LYS A 326 -3.05 23.57 18.19
CA LYS A 326 -3.27 25.02 18.41
C LYS A 326 -4.44 25.56 17.58
N HIS A 327 -4.74 24.95 16.45
CA HIS A 327 -5.75 25.43 15.51
C HIS A 327 -7.09 24.72 15.63
N TYR A 328 -7.05 23.42 15.93
CA TYR A 328 -8.21 22.55 15.96
C TYR A 328 -8.62 22.18 17.40
N TYR A 329 -9.90 21.86 17.57
CA TYR A 329 -10.45 21.36 18.82
C TYR A 329 -10.17 19.86 19.03
N PHE A 330 -8.94 19.39 18.77
CA PHE A 330 -8.49 18.00 18.99
C PHE A 330 -6.97 17.91 19.20
N CYS A 331 -6.46 16.73 19.56
CA CYS A 331 -5.02 16.48 19.74
C CYS A 331 -4.38 15.85 18.49
N LEU A 332 -3.14 16.23 18.21
CA LEU A 332 -2.30 15.69 17.15
C LEU A 332 -1.44 14.53 17.68
N LEU A 333 -1.18 13.52 16.85
CA LEU A 333 -0.29 12.42 17.21
C LEU A 333 1.16 12.92 17.34
N SER A 334 1.76 12.78 18.52
CA SER A 334 3.11 13.29 18.81
C SER A 334 4.16 12.21 19.02
N GLY A 335 3.76 10.95 19.17
CA GLY A 335 4.69 9.87 19.44
C GLY A 335 4.12 8.49 19.16
N ILE A 336 4.97 7.61 18.66
CA ILE A 336 4.73 6.17 18.52
C ILE A 336 5.87 5.44 19.23
N ARG A 337 5.55 4.40 19.98
CA ARG A 337 6.54 3.52 20.64
C ARG A 337 6.19 2.06 20.43
N ASP A 338 7.22 1.22 20.31
CA ASP A 338 7.09 -0.22 20.40
C ASP A 338 7.39 -0.74 21.82
N ALA A 339 7.14 -2.04 22.05
CA ALA A 339 7.34 -2.69 23.35
C ALA A 339 8.81 -2.80 23.80
N LYS A 340 9.78 -2.67 22.88
CA LYS A 340 11.23 -2.74 23.17
C LYS A 340 11.82 -1.36 23.46
N GLY A 341 11.03 -0.29 23.29
CA GLY A 341 11.46 1.09 23.50
C GLY A 341 11.93 1.80 22.24
N GLY A 342 11.80 1.19 21.06
CA GLY A 342 11.89 1.89 19.79
C GLY A 342 10.79 2.96 19.71
N PHE A 343 11.09 4.10 19.08
CA PHE A 343 10.14 5.22 19.04
C PHE A 343 10.26 6.07 17.77
N LEU A 344 9.18 6.77 17.48
CA LEU A 344 9.13 7.90 16.56
C LEU A 344 8.45 9.07 17.29
N LYS A 345 9.16 10.17 17.50
CA LYS A 345 8.59 11.42 18.04
C LYS A 345 8.30 12.37 16.89
N ILE A 346 7.13 12.98 16.93
CA ILE A 346 6.61 13.92 15.92
C ILE A 346 6.51 15.28 16.60
N ASN A 347 7.42 16.18 16.24
CA ASN A 347 7.47 17.53 16.80
C ASN A 347 6.76 18.48 15.85
N TYR A 348 5.84 19.28 16.39
CA TYR A 348 5.06 20.26 15.63
C TYR A 348 5.62 21.67 15.80
N HIS A 349 5.45 22.51 14.79
CA HIS A 349 5.76 23.94 14.89
C HIS A 349 4.88 24.59 15.96
N THR A 350 5.52 25.29 16.91
CA THR A 350 4.84 25.95 18.04
C THR A 350 4.57 27.44 17.77
N SER A 351 4.78 27.93 16.55
CA SER A 351 4.53 29.33 16.18
C SER A 351 3.04 29.68 16.28
N ASP A 352 2.72 30.97 16.46
CA ASP A 352 1.36 31.49 16.30
C ASP A 352 1.07 31.93 14.85
N ASP A 353 2.05 31.78 13.96
CA ASP A 353 1.87 31.91 12.51
C ASP A 353 0.97 30.79 11.98
N SER A 354 -0.24 31.16 11.55
CA SER A 354 -1.25 30.25 11.02
C SER A 354 -0.78 29.42 9.82
N HIS A 355 0.26 29.85 9.09
CA HIS A 355 0.85 29.06 8.01
C HIS A 355 1.63 27.83 8.52
N LEU A 356 2.22 27.93 9.71
CA LEU A 356 3.06 26.91 10.33
C LEU A 356 2.32 26.10 11.39
N THR A 357 1.24 26.65 11.96
CA THR A 357 0.46 25.98 13.00
C THR A 357 0.09 24.55 12.61
N ASP A 358 0.35 23.63 13.54
CA ASP A 358 0.12 22.19 13.41
C ASP A 358 0.86 21.49 12.26
N LYS A 359 1.81 22.13 11.56
CA LYS A 359 2.71 21.41 10.65
C LYS A 359 3.83 20.71 11.41
N VAL A 360 4.24 19.54 10.94
CA VAL A 360 5.37 18.80 11.52
C VAL A 360 6.66 19.58 11.28
N ALA A 361 7.36 19.91 12.34
CA ALA A 361 8.65 20.60 12.34
C ALA A 361 9.83 19.63 12.26
N SER A 362 9.76 18.50 12.94
CA SER A 362 10.80 17.48 12.89
C SER A 362 10.30 16.10 13.30
N LEU A 363 11.04 15.08 12.86
CA LEU A 363 10.93 13.71 13.31
C LEU A 363 12.19 13.32 14.09
N GLU A 364 12.01 12.64 15.21
CA GLU A 364 13.11 12.13 16.04
C GLU A 364 12.94 10.63 16.30
N ALA A 365 14.02 9.87 16.13
CA ALA A 365 14.04 8.41 16.28
C ALA A 365 15.40 7.94 16.84
N PRO A 366 15.50 6.69 17.33
CA PRO A 366 16.77 6.08 17.71
C PRO A 366 17.71 5.94 16.50
N VAL A 367 18.95 6.39 16.65
CA VAL A 367 20.04 6.21 15.67
C VAL A 367 21.26 5.55 16.31
N GLY A 368 22.05 4.88 15.47
CA GLY A 368 23.25 4.13 15.90
C GLY A 368 22.96 2.91 16.82
N PRO A 369 24.01 2.14 17.17
CA PRO A 369 23.87 0.87 17.90
C PRO A 369 23.40 1.01 19.36
N GLY A 370 23.57 2.18 19.97
CA GLY A 370 23.06 2.49 21.31
C GLY A 370 21.65 3.08 21.36
N GLY A 371 21.00 3.25 20.19
CA GLY A 371 19.67 3.86 20.08
C GLY A 371 19.61 5.30 20.58
N LYS A 372 20.65 6.10 20.29
CA LYS A 372 20.68 7.52 20.67
C LYS A 372 19.52 8.25 19.98
N SER A 373 18.77 9.03 20.73
CA SER A 373 17.73 9.90 20.18
C SER A 373 18.33 10.97 19.26
N ALA A 374 17.88 11.05 18.00
CA ALA A 374 18.32 12.09 17.06
C ALA A 374 17.20 12.52 16.11
N ILE A 375 17.27 13.78 15.66
CA ILE A 375 16.39 14.31 14.61
C ILE A 375 16.78 13.64 13.29
N ILE A 376 15.87 12.85 12.73
CA ILE A 376 16.07 12.16 11.45
C ILE A 376 15.64 13.01 10.25
N TYR A 377 14.66 13.91 10.46
CA TYR A 377 14.23 14.91 9.48
C TYR A 377 13.78 16.19 10.17
N SER A 378 14.07 17.34 9.57
CA SER A 378 13.47 18.64 9.91
C SER A 378 12.83 19.27 8.68
N PHE A 379 11.78 20.06 8.91
CA PHE A 379 10.91 20.58 7.86
C PHE A 379 10.70 22.08 8.03
N THR A 380 11.08 22.83 7.00
CA THR A 380 10.86 24.28 6.91
C THR A 380 9.89 24.56 5.77
N TYR A 381 8.77 25.21 6.07
CA TYR A 381 7.73 25.53 5.10
C TYR A 381 7.76 27.01 4.77
N THR A 382 7.63 27.32 3.48
CA THR A 382 7.44 28.70 3.02
C THR A 382 5.98 28.92 2.62
N PRO A 383 5.38 30.05 3.01
CA PRO A 383 4.02 30.38 2.60
C PRO A 383 3.94 30.57 1.09
N MET A 384 2.74 30.34 0.55
CA MET A 384 2.47 30.56 -0.86
C MET A 384 2.76 32.03 -1.20
N ASN A 385 3.70 32.24 -2.11
CA ASN A 385 4.15 33.58 -2.48
C ASN A 385 3.21 34.25 -3.50
N LYS A 386 3.50 35.51 -3.88
CA LYS A 386 2.73 36.24 -4.91
C LYS A 386 2.68 35.55 -6.28
N LYS A 387 3.63 34.65 -6.58
CA LYS A 387 3.64 33.83 -7.81
C LYS A 387 2.86 32.51 -7.65
N LYS A 388 2.10 32.36 -6.55
CA LYS A 388 1.34 31.16 -6.19
C LYS A 388 2.17 29.88 -6.13
N LYS A 389 3.39 30.00 -5.58
CA LYS A 389 4.28 28.86 -5.33
C LYS A 389 4.67 28.82 -3.86
N SER A 390 4.79 27.61 -3.32
CA SER A 390 5.38 27.35 -2.00
C SER A 390 6.51 26.34 -2.12
N GLU A 391 7.34 26.29 -1.10
CA GLU A 391 8.45 25.36 -1.00
C GLU A 391 8.52 24.76 0.41
N THR A 392 8.85 23.47 0.47
CA THR A 392 9.19 22.77 1.72
C THR A 392 10.64 22.32 1.62
N ILE A 393 11.46 22.76 2.56
CA ILE A 393 12.86 22.34 2.71
C ILE A 393 12.89 21.25 3.76
N VAL A 394 13.42 20.10 3.37
CA VAL A 394 13.60 18.94 4.24
C VAL A 394 15.09 18.74 4.46
N THR A 395 15.52 18.75 5.71
CA THR A 395 16.91 18.46 6.07
C THR A 395 16.96 17.12 6.81
N ASP A 396 17.78 16.19 6.33
CA ASP A 396 17.94 14.87 6.95
C ASP A 396 18.99 14.84 8.08
N ALA A 397 19.14 13.70 8.75
CA ALA A 397 20.12 13.51 9.83
C ALA A 397 21.56 13.87 9.41
N SER A 398 21.90 13.67 8.13
CA SER A 398 23.22 13.97 7.57
C SER A 398 23.43 15.43 7.16
N GLN A 399 22.47 16.30 7.50
CA GLN A 399 22.42 17.73 7.15
C GLN A 399 22.27 18.00 5.64
N GLN A 400 21.83 17.02 4.86
CA GLN A 400 21.51 17.23 3.44
C GLN A 400 20.11 17.78 3.31
N SER A 401 19.95 18.73 2.38
CA SER A 401 18.68 19.43 2.17
C SER A 401 18.07 19.09 0.81
N THR A 402 16.80 18.73 0.83
CA THR A 402 15.96 18.54 -0.35
C THR A 402 14.85 19.59 -0.35
N VAL A 403 14.71 20.32 -1.46
CA VAL A 403 13.68 21.36 -1.62
C VAL A 403 12.56 20.83 -2.52
N TYR A 404 11.36 20.75 -1.98
CA TYR A 404 10.13 20.38 -2.67
C TYR A 404 9.40 21.65 -3.08
N LYS A 405 9.19 21.85 -4.38
CA LYS A 405 8.44 23.00 -4.91
C LYS A 405 7.02 22.60 -5.22
N ILE A 406 6.07 23.43 -4.82
CA ILE A 406 4.64 23.14 -4.88
C ILE A 406 3.95 24.27 -5.63
N ASN A 407 3.07 23.90 -6.57
CA ASN A 407 2.31 24.86 -7.37
C ASN A 407 1.00 25.30 -6.66
N SER A 408 0.21 26.14 -7.32
CA SER A 408 -1.04 26.67 -6.78
C SER A 408 -2.15 25.63 -6.60
N GLU A 409 -2.05 24.50 -7.29
CA GLU A 409 -3.00 23.38 -7.24
C GLU A 409 -2.58 22.34 -6.19
N CYS A 410 -1.61 22.68 -5.31
CA CYS A 410 -1.03 21.76 -4.33
C CYS A 410 -0.38 20.52 -4.97
N GLN A 411 0.17 20.64 -6.17
CA GLN A 411 0.92 19.57 -6.83
C GLN A 411 2.42 19.83 -6.74
N LEU A 412 3.19 18.75 -6.67
CA LEU A 412 4.65 18.80 -6.69
C LEU A 412 5.12 19.29 -8.06
N GLU A 413 5.83 20.42 -8.14
CA GLU A 413 6.40 20.95 -9.38
C GLU A 413 7.84 20.47 -9.59
N ALA A 414 8.61 20.37 -8.50
CA ALA A 414 9.99 19.91 -8.56
C ALA A 414 10.51 19.39 -7.23
N ILE A 415 11.48 18.48 -7.30
CA ILE A 415 12.32 18.08 -6.16
C ILE A 415 13.75 18.46 -6.48
N LYS A 416 14.35 19.34 -5.69
CA LYS A 416 15.76 19.74 -5.84
C LYS A 416 16.58 19.09 -4.74
N ARG A 417 17.59 18.29 -5.12
CA ARG A 417 18.56 17.74 -4.18
C ARG A 417 19.88 18.48 -4.34
N SER A 418 20.38 18.98 -3.22
CA SER A 418 21.66 19.68 -3.15
C SER A 418 22.56 18.97 -2.16
N GLY A 419 23.81 18.74 -2.57
CA GLY A 419 24.88 18.27 -1.71
C GLY A 419 25.67 19.45 -1.14
N LYS A 420 26.71 19.16 -0.36
CA LYS A 420 27.64 20.16 0.18
C LYS A 420 28.38 20.91 -0.93
N ASN A 421 28.60 20.25 -2.07
CA ASN A 421 29.28 20.82 -3.24
C ASN A 421 28.33 21.51 -4.24
N GLY A 422 27.06 21.71 -3.88
CA GLY A 422 26.06 22.41 -4.71
C GLY A 422 24.94 21.51 -5.24
N ARG A 423 24.26 21.98 -6.29
CA ARG A 423 23.11 21.29 -6.88
C ARG A 423 23.55 19.99 -7.55
N TYR A 424 22.87 18.90 -7.23
CA TYR A 424 23.20 17.57 -7.75
C TYR A 424 22.24 17.12 -8.85
N ASN A 425 20.94 17.08 -8.54
CA ASN A 425 19.90 16.81 -9.51
C ASN A 425 18.63 17.58 -9.18
N GLN A 426 17.75 17.69 -10.16
CA GLN A 426 16.39 18.15 -9.95
C GLN A 426 15.43 17.28 -10.73
N GLU A 427 14.36 16.88 -10.07
CA GLU A 427 13.21 16.29 -10.73
C GLU A 427 12.19 17.38 -11.02
N HIS A 428 11.53 17.31 -12.17
CA HIS A 428 10.42 18.18 -12.52
C HIS A 428 9.20 17.36 -12.88
N PHE A 429 8.04 17.86 -12.47
CA PHE A 429 6.74 17.24 -12.71
C PHE A 429 5.87 18.23 -13.47
N TYR A 430 5.44 17.83 -14.67
CA TYR A 430 4.61 18.65 -15.55
C TYR A 430 3.19 18.12 -15.51
N TRP A 431 2.28 18.92 -14.97
CA TRP A 431 0.87 18.55 -14.78
C TRP A 431 -0.01 19.16 -15.86
N GLY A 432 -1.10 18.47 -16.20
CA GLY A 432 -2.11 19.01 -17.09
C GLY A 432 -2.77 20.26 -16.51
N VAL A 433 -2.99 21.25 -17.38
CA VAL A 433 -3.50 22.57 -16.98
C VAL A 433 -4.94 22.49 -16.43
N PRO A 434 -5.33 23.36 -15.48
CA PRO A 434 -6.68 23.44 -14.97
C PRO A 434 -7.74 23.54 -16.07
N ASN A 435 -8.88 22.87 -15.87
CA ASN A 435 -10.00 22.78 -16.81
C ASN A 435 -9.70 22.13 -18.17
N SER A 436 -8.53 21.49 -18.35
CA SER A 436 -8.28 20.62 -19.51
C SER A 436 -8.68 19.17 -19.25
N PRO A 437 -8.84 18.33 -20.28
CA PRO A 437 -9.07 16.88 -20.10
C PRO A 437 -7.99 16.22 -19.22
N ASN A 438 -6.75 16.73 -19.27
CA ASN A 438 -5.61 16.23 -18.52
C ASN A 438 -5.42 16.91 -17.15
N TRP A 439 -6.34 17.74 -16.65
CA TRP A 439 -6.17 18.41 -15.36
C TRP A 439 -5.96 17.39 -14.22
N GLY A 440 -4.83 17.45 -13.52
CA GLY A 440 -4.47 16.46 -12.48
C GLY A 440 -3.77 15.20 -12.99
N ASN A 441 -3.61 15.04 -14.31
CA ASN A 441 -2.79 13.99 -14.89
C ASN A 441 -1.34 14.49 -15.02
N LEU A 442 -0.37 13.64 -14.64
CA LEU A 442 1.04 13.86 -14.88
C LEU A 442 1.34 13.72 -16.39
N LEU A 443 1.76 14.79 -17.05
CA LEU A 443 2.11 14.78 -18.47
C LEU A 443 3.51 14.22 -18.69
N SER A 444 4.47 14.71 -17.90
CA SER A 444 5.83 14.19 -17.89
C SER A 444 6.53 14.40 -16.55
N HIS A 445 7.53 13.56 -16.31
CA HIS A 445 8.45 13.61 -15.18
C HIS A 445 9.87 13.55 -15.71
N THR A 446 10.69 14.55 -15.39
CA THR A 446 12.05 14.66 -15.91
C THR A 446 13.10 14.71 -14.81
N MET A 447 14.31 14.27 -15.14
CA MET A 447 15.49 14.42 -14.31
C MET A 447 16.50 15.32 -15.02
N GLU A 448 16.87 16.39 -14.33
CA GLU A 448 17.84 17.40 -14.75
C GLU A 448 19.12 17.25 -13.91
N ASP A 449 20.28 17.25 -14.57
CA ASP A 449 21.59 17.23 -13.91
C ASP A 449 22.01 18.61 -13.35
N SER A 450 23.21 18.70 -12.79
CA SER A 450 23.77 19.96 -12.28
C SER A 450 24.04 21.01 -13.37
N GLY A 451 24.26 20.57 -14.62
CA GLY A 451 24.47 21.38 -15.81
C GLY A 451 23.18 21.91 -16.45
N LYS A 452 22.01 21.59 -15.87
CA LYS A 452 20.66 21.88 -16.39
C LYS A 452 20.28 21.08 -17.64
N ASN A 453 20.94 19.95 -17.89
CA ASN A 453 20.57 19.06 -18.98
C ASN A 453 19.55 18.05 -18.49
N ILE A 454 18.44 17.92 -19.21
CA ILE A 454 17.48 16.84 -18.99
C ILE A 454 18.04 15.57 -19.62
N PHE A 455 18.38 14.59 -18.78
CA PHE A 455 18.98 13.32 -19.23
C PHE A 455 18.00 12.14 -19.20
N SER A 456 16.86 12.31 -18.53
CA SER A 456 15.77 11.31 -18.47
C SER A 456 14.41 12.01 -18.44
N CYS A 457 13.46 11.51 -19.21
CA CYS A 457 12.07 11.97 -19.18
C CYS A 457 11.11 10.78 -19.37
N ARG A 458 10.12 10.66 -18.50
CA ARG A 458 8.93 9.82 -18.72
C ARG A 458 7.77 10.71 -19.12
N SER A 459 7.06 10.38 -20.18
CA SER A 459 5.88 11.15 -20.61
C SER A 459 4.71 10.26 -20.99
N TYR A 460 3.50 10.77 -20.79
CA TYR A 460 2.26 10.01 -20.90
C TYR A 460 1.24 10.72 -21.78
N LYS A 461 0.53 9.95 -22.61
CA LYS A 461 -0.72 10.39 -23.24
C LYS A 461 -1.88 9.54 -22.74
N TYR A 462 -3.02 10.18 -22.59
CA TYR A 462 -4.17 9.60 -21.93
C TYR A 462 -5.39 9.48 -22.84
N ASP A 463 -6.22 8.46 -22.58
CA ASP A 463 -7.61 8.48 -23.03
C ASP A 463 -8.47 9.40 -22.12
N SER A 464 -9.78 9.49 -22.41
CA SER A 464 -10.71 10.31 -21.63
C SER A 464 -10.94 9.82 -20.19
N LYS A 465 -10.52 8.60 -19.87
CA LYS A 465 -10.59 7.99 -18.54
C LYS A 465 -9.26 8.13 -17.78
N GLY A 466 -8.24 8.74 -18.38
CA GLY A 466 -6.92 8.88 -17.73
C GLY A 466 -6.11 7.58 -17.73
N ASN A 467 -6.42 6.62 -18.60
CA ASN A 467 -5.53 5.49 -18.85
C ASN A 467 -4.36 5.93 -19.74
N PRO A 468 -3.09 5.58 -19.43
CA PRO A 468 -1.94 5.94 -20.25
C PRO A 468 -1.90 5.08 -21.53
N ILE A 469 -2.47 5.59 -22.62
CA ILE A 469 -2.48 4.92 -23.94
C ILE A 469 -1.13 5.00 -24.67
N GLU A 470 -0.30 5.99 -24.32
CA GLU A 470 1.11 6.00 -24.70
C GLU A 470 1.96 6.32 -23.47
N GLU A 471 2.99 5.52 -23.25
CA GLU A 471 4.03 5.76 -22.25
C GLU A 471 5.37 5.80 -22.96
N GLN A 472 6.14 6.86 -22.74
CA GLN A 472 7.40 7.08 -23.44
C GLN A 472 8.52 7.34 -22.44
N PHE A 473 9.64 6.67 -22.64
CA PHE A 473 10.87 6.83 -21.86
C PHE A 473 11.93 7.44 -22.78
N TRP A 474 12.39 8.63 -22.46
CA TRP A 474 13.38 9.38 -23.22
C TRP A 474 14.68 9.48 -22.45
N GLY A 475 15.81 9.36 -23.13
CA GLY A 475 17.13 9.43 -22.52
C GLY A 475 18.23 8.88 -23.41
N ASN A 476 19.40 8.65 -22.83
CA ASN A 476 20.47 7.89 -23.47
C ASN A 476 20.27 6.39 -23.20
N LEU A 477 19.39 5.74 -23.96
CA LEU A 477 18.92 4.37 -23.67
C LEU A 477 19.88 3.30 -24.20
N THR A 478 20.45 3.53 -25.39
CA THR A 478 21.33 2.60 -26.09
C THR A 478 22.79 3.01 -26.06
N GLY A 479 23.10 4.24 -25.62
CA GLY A 479 24.46 4.78 -25.66
C GLY A 479 24.85 5.42 -27.00
N LYS A 480 23.98 5.38 -28.02
CA LYS A 480 24.34 5.76 -29.41
C LYS A 480 24.02 7.19 -29.75
N ASN A 481 23.00 7.77 -29.12
CA ASN A 481 22.56 9.12 -29.40
C ASN A 481 22.44 9.94 -28.11
N HIS A 482 23.07 11.11 -28.14
CA HIS A 482 23.21 12.01 -27.01
C HIS A 482 22.46 13.34 -27.22
N SER A 483 21.52 13.38 -28.16
CA SER A 483 20.65 14.55 -28.34
C SER A 483 19.98 14.91 -27.01
N PRO A 484 19.98 16.21 -26.64
CA PRO A 484 19.39 16.65 -25.38
C PRO A 484 17.88 16.47 -25.42
N ILE A 485 17.25 16.19 -24.28
CA ILE A 485 15.79 16.17 -24.18
C ILE A 485 15.31 17.63 -24.08
N ILE A 486 14.46 18.06 -25.01
CA ILE A 486 13.83 19.38 -25.00
C ILE A 486 12.33 19.19 -24.76
N LEU A 487 11.75 19.99 -23.87
CA LEU A 487 10.31 19.97 -23.60
C LEU A 487 9.62 21.19 -24.22
N LYS A 488 8.42 20.95 -24.76
CA LYS A 488 7.46 21.97 -25.15
C LYS A 488 6.10 21.65 -24.55
N ASP A 489 5.50 22.61 -23.85
CA ASP A 489 4.21 22.47 -23.17
C ASP A 489 4.12 21.23 -22.25
N GLY A 490 5.24 20.87 -21.62
CA GLY A 490 5.34 19.70 -20.73
C GLY A 490 5.52 18.36 -21.41
N TYR A 491 5.73 18.32 -22.73
CA TYR A 491 6.01 17.11 -23.50
C TYR A 491 7.39 17.16 -24.16
N PRO A 492 8.09 16.02 -24.29
CA PRO A 492 9.32 15.95 -25.06
C PRO A 492 9.08 16.19 -26.56
N GLU A 493 9.92 17.03 -27.16
CA GLU A 493 9.96 17.23 -28.62
C GLU A 493 10.80 16.14 -29.27
N ASN A 494 10.38 15.69 -30.47
CA ASN A 494 11.18 14.77 -31.27
C ASN A 494 12.31 15.53 -31.98
N ASN A 495 13.45 15.67 -31.30
CA ASN A 495 14.67 16.33 -31.79
C ASN A 495 15.83 15.34 -31.99
N GLY A 496 15.52 14.04 -32.07
CA GLY A 496 16.50 12.97 -32.17
C GLY A 496 16.92 12.36 -30.84
N ALA A 497 16.48 12.83 -29.67
CA ALA A 497 16.69 12.09 -28.42
C ALA A 497 16.09 10.68 -28.51
N GLU A 498 16.75 9.67 -27.93
CA GLU A 498 16.24 8.30 -27.99
C GLU A 498 14.97 8.16 -27.17
N CYS A 499 14.02 7.36 -27.68
CA CYS A 499 12.73 7.16 -27.07
C CYS A 499 12.33 5.68 -27.14
N TYR A 500 11.95 5.11 -26.01
CA TYR A 500 11.27 3.83 -25.90
C TYR A 500 9.78 4.10 -25.66
N LYS A 501 8.93 3.76 -26.62
CA LYS A 501 7.48 4.05 -26.59
C LYS A 501 6.66 2.77 -26.47
N VAL A 502 5.85 2.68 -25.44
CA VAL A 502 4.84 1.64 -25.27
C VAL A 502 3.46 2.20 -25.60
N VAL A 503 2.70 1.50 -26.43
CA VAL A 503 1.30 1.83 -26.74
C VAL A 503 0.38 0.84 -26.04
N LYS A 504 -0.69 1.32 -25.41
CA LYS A 504 -1.61 0.51 -24.60
C LYS A 504 -3.07 0.78 -25.01
N GLU A 505 -3.89 -0.26 -24.98
CA GLU A 505 -5.34 -0.18 -25.19
C GLU A 505 -6.05 -0.69 -23.94
N TYR A 506 -7.17 -0.05 -23.58
CA TYR A 506 -7.90 -0.34 -22.34
C TYR A 506 -9.39 -0.57 -22.58
N SER A 507 -10.02 -1.38 -21.72
CA SER A 507 -11.45 -1.67 -21.76
C SER A 507 -12.28 -0.40 -21.49
N GLN A 508 -13.42 -0.30 -22.18
CA GLN A 508 -14.37 0.81 -22.03
C GLN A 508 -15.65 0.39 -21.27
N ASP A 509 -15.61 -0.77 -20.60
CA ASP A 509 -16.67 -1.36 -19.78
C ASP A 509 -16.75 -0.78 -18.36
N GLY A 510 -15.91 0.21 -18.05
CA GLY A 510 -15.81 0.86 -16.74
C GLY A 510 -14.93 0.14 -15.73
N PHE A 511 -14.22 -0.93 -16.12
CA PHE A 511 -13.18 -1.56 -15.30
C PHE A 511 -11.76 -1.08 -15.65
N ASN A 512 -11.59 -0.37 -16.77
CA ASN A 512 -10.29 0.19 -17.21
C ASN A 512 -9.16 -0.87 -17.23
N LEU A 513 -9.46 -2.05 -17.77
CA LEU A 513 -8.54 -3.18 -17.83
C LEU A 513 -7.63 -3.05 -19.05
N LEU A 514 -6.34 -3.36 -18.91
CA LEU A 514 -5.38 -3.34 -20.02
C LEU A 514 -5.74 -4.47 -20.99
N LEU A 515 -6.11 -4.15 -22.23
CA LEU A 515 -6.47 -5.14 -23.25
C LEU A 515 -5.30 -5.49 -24.16
N LYS A 516 -4.39 -4.54 -24.40
CA LYS A 516 -3.27 -4.72 -25.31
C LYS A 516 -2.11 -3.79 -25.00
N GLU A 517 -0.90 -4.26 -25.24
CA GLU A 517 0.36 -3.53 -25.11
C GLU A 517 1.24 -3.82 -26.32
N ILE A 518 1.85 -2.78 -26.90
CA ILE A 518 2.77 -2.86 -28.03
C ILE A 518 4.06 -2.13 -27.68
N GLU A 519 5.18 -2.84 -27.73
CA GLU A 519 6.53 -2.31 -27.51
C GLU A 519 7.22 -1.95 -28.86
N PRO A 520 8.24 -1.07 -28.87
CA PRO A 520 8.92 -0.64 -30.09
C PRO A 520 9.61 -1.76 -30.87
N ASN A 521 10.01 -2.84 -30.18
CA ASN A 521 10.64 -4.01 -30.78
C ASN A 521 9.64 -4.93 -31.51
N GLY A 522 8.35 -4.56 -31.58
CA GLY A 522 7.28 -5.35 -32.17
C GLY A 522 6.69 -6.41 -31.22
N LYS A 523 7.15 -6.49 -29.97
CA LYS A 523 6.53 -7.34 -28.96
C LYS A 523 5.13 -6.81 -28.64
N GLN A 524 4.15 -7.70 -28.71
CA GLN A 524 2.75 -7.41 -28.44
C GLN A 524 2.24 -8.34 -27.34
N THR A 525 1.54 -7.79 -26.37
CA THR A 525 0.82 -8.58 -25.37
C THR A 525 -0.67 -8.23 -25.41
N GLU A 526 -1.53 -9.23 -25.53
CA GLU A 526 -2.99 -9.09 -25.48
C GLU A 526 -3.54 -9.79 -24.24
N TYR A 527 -4.60 -9.23 -23.66
CA TYR A 527 -5.23 -9.70 -22.44
C TYR A 527 -6.74 -9.88 -22.68
N ARG A 528 -7.31 -10.98 -22.19
CA ARG A 528 -8.76 -11.21 -22.17
C ARG A 528 -9.20 -11.46 -20.75
N TYR A 529 -10.35 -10.89 -20.38
CA TYR A 529 -10.93 -11.00 -19.04
C TYR A 529 -12.29 -11.68 -19.10
N LYS A 530 -12.70 -12.29 -17.99
CA LYS A 530 -14.05 -12.81 -17.79
C LYS A 530 -15.03 -11.63 -17.90
N PRO A 531 -16.15 -11.75 -18.66
CA PRO A 531 -17.11 -10.67 -18.80
C PRO A 531 -17.59 -10.11 -17.46
N ASN A 532 -17.69 -8.79 -17.34
CA ASN A 532 -18.10 -8.06 -16.13
C ASN A 532 -17.23 -8.35 -14.90
N SER A 533 -15.95 -8.66 -15.10
CA SER A 533 -15.01 -8.99 -14.03
C SER A 533 -13.59 -8.56 -14.38
N ASN A 534 -12.72 -8.43 -13.37
CA ASN A 534 -11.28 -8.21 -13.55
C ASN A 534 -10.45 -9.50 -13.64
N LEU A 535 -11.09 -10.69 -13.63
CA LEU A 535 -10.39 -11.97 -13.71
C LEU A 535 -9.84 -12.22 -15.12
N LEU A 536 -8.53 -12.31 -15.24
CA LEU A 536 -7.82 -12.54 -16.51
C LEU A 536 -8.01 -13.99 -16.96
N VAL A 537 -8.60 -14.24 -18.12
CA VAL A 537 -8.83 -15.61 -18.63
C VAL A 537 -7.83 -16.03 -19.72
N ALA A 538 -7.19 -15.05 -20.38
CA ALA A 538 -6.11 -15.34 -21.31
C ALA A 538 -5.12 -14.18 -21.42
N LYS A 539 -3.86 -14.50 -21.68
CA LYS A 539 -2.80 -13.56 -22.03
C LYS A 539 -1.95 -14.14 -23.15
N PHE A 540 -1.75 -13.35 -24.21
CA PHE A 540 -0.99 -13.76 -25.38
C PHE A 540 0.18 -12.82 -25.57
N THR A 541 1.40 -13.32 -25.50
CA THR A 541 2.61 -12.53 -25.79
C THR A 541 3.24 -13.04 -27.08
N ARG A 542 3.45 -12.13 -28.04
CA ARG A 542 4.13 -12.41 -29.30
C ARG A 542 5.34 -11.51 -29.45
N ALA A 543 6.50 -12.09 -29.78
CA ALA A 543 7.72 -11.34 -30.09
C ALA A 543 8.47 -12.04 -31.25
N GLY A 544 8.33 -11.51 -32.46
CA GLY A 544 8.79 -12.21 -33.67
C GLY A 544 8.04 -13.53 -33.85
N ASP A 545 8.79 -14.62 -33.90
CA ASP A 545 8.26 -15.99 -34.00
C ASP A 545 7.90 -16.61 -32.64
N LEU A 546 8.34 -16.00 -31.53
CA LEU A 546 7.99 -16.47 -30.19
C LEU A 546 6.53 -16.13 -29.89
N HIS A 547 5.77 -17.16 -29.50
CA HIS A 547 4.40 -17.04 -29.04
C HIS A 547 4.30 -17.71 -27.68
N VAL A 548 3.78 -17.00 -26.68
CA VAL A 548 3.43 -17.56 -25.37
C VAL A 548 1.97 -17.28 -25.14
N ARG A 549 1.18 -18.33 -24.94
CA ARG A 549 -0.23 -18.25 -24.55
C ARG A 549 -0.35 -18.71 -23.11
N GLU A 550 -0.99 -17.89 -22.29
CA GLU A 550 -1.38 -18.24 -20.93
C GLU A 550 -2.92 -18.25 -20.86
N PHE A 551 -3.51 -19.29 -20.30
CA PHE A 551 -4.95 -19.38 -20.03
C PHE A 551 -5.20 -19.62 -18.55
N PHE A 552 -6.30 -19.09 -18.04
CA PHE A 552 -6.62 -19.14 -16.63
C PHE A 552 -8.11 -19.47 -16.44
N GLU A 553 -8.39 -20.38 -15.52
CA GLU A 553 -9.74 -20.68 -15.08
C GLU A 553 -9.85 -20.45 -13.57
N TYR A 554 -11.06 -20.12 -13.14
CA TYR A 554 -11.35 -19.77 -11.77
C TYR A 554 -12.54 -20.57 -11.28
N ASP A 555 -12.49 -20.95 -10.01
CA ASP A 555 -13.64 -21.52 -9.32
C ASP A 555 -14.78 -20.51 -9.31
N GLU A 556 -15.96 -20.94 -9.76
CA GLU A 556 -17.12 -20.05 -9.86
C GLU A 556 -17.63 -19.60 -8.50
N ASN A 557 -17.38 -20.37 -7.44
CA ASN A 557 -17.82 -20.06 -6.09
C ASN A 557 -16.81 -19.22 -5.32
N THR A 558 -15.51 -19.27 -5.55
CA THR A 558 -14.53 -18.51 -4.75
C THR A 558 -13.83 -17.40 -5.53
N ALA A 559 -13.93 -17.42 -6.86
CA ALA A 559 -13.07 -16.67 -7.77
C ALA A 559 -11.57 -16.99 -7.62
N THR A 560 -11.21 -18.15 -7.05
CA THR A 560 -9.82 -18.62 -6.95
C THR A 560 -9.35 -19.21 -8.25
N LEU A 561 -8.09 -18.99 -8.62
CA LEU A 561 -7.46 -19.68 -9.75
C LEU A 561 -7.49 -21.20 -9.54
N THR A 562 -8.09 -21.93 -10.47
CA THR A 562 -8.19 -23.41 -10.47
C THR A 562 -7.40 -24.05 -11.60
N LEU A 563 -7.10 -23.31 -12.66
CA LEU A 563 -6.29 -23.79 -13.76
C LEU A 563 -5.42 -22.67 -14.30
N LYS A 564 -4.15 -22.98 -14.54
CA LYS A 564 -3.27 -22.18 -15.39
C LYS A 564 -2.67 -23.08 -16.47
N ILE A 565 -2.81 -22.68 -17.73
CA ILE A 565 -2.14 -23.32 -18.85
C ILE A 565 -1.13 -22.33 -19.42
N GLN A 566 0.06 -22.79 -19.76
CA GLN A 566 1.04 -22.04 -20.54
C GLN A 566 1.54 -22.91 -21.71
N ASP A 567 1.46 -22.40 -22.93
CA ASP A 567 1.97 -23.08 -24.13
C ASP A 567 2.41 -22.08 -25.21
N ASP A 568 2.85 -22.61 -26.36
CA ASP A 568 3.37 -21.88 -27.52
C ASP A 568 2.50 -22.01 -28.79
N GLY A 569 1.23 -22.40 -28.62
CA GLY A 569 0.32 -22.63 -29.75
C GLY A 569 -0.11 -21.36 -30.50
N LYS A 570 -0.88 -21.55 -31.58
CA LYS A 570 -1.32 -20.46 -32.48
C LYS A 570 -2.78 -20.05 -32.31
N GLY A 571 -3.60 -20.91 -31.73
CA GLY A 571 -5.03 -20.66 -31.49
C GLY A 571 -5.32 -19.63 -30.42
N LYS A 572 -6.56 -19.15 -30.36
CA LYS A 572 -7.01 -18.25 -29.28
C LYS A 572 -7.69 -18.95 -28.12
N GLU A 573 -7.95 -20.25 -28.23
CA GLU A 573 -8.65 -21.01 -27.19
C GLU A 573 -7.74 -22.06 -26.55
N SER A 574 -8.00 -22.38 -25.28
CA SER A 574 -7.14 -23.26 -24.49
C SER A 574 -7.12 -24.69 -25.02
N TRP A 575 -8.22 -25.16 -25.63
CA TRP A 575 -8.33 -26.48 -26.26
C TRP A 575 -7.74 -26.53 -27.67
N ASP A 576 -7.37 -25.40 -28.28
CA ASP A 576 -6.73 -25.38 -29.59
C ASP A 576 -5.23 -25.65 -29.45
N LEU A 577 -4.84 -26.88 -29.79
CA LEU A 577 -3.47 -27.39 -29.74
C LEU A 577 -2.69 -27.14 -31.04
N SER A 578 -3.24 -26.38 -31.99
CA SER A 578 -2.59 -26.11 -33.27
C SER A 578 -1.26 -25.38 -33.07
N GLY A 579 -0.17 -26.02 -33.51
CA GLY A 579 1.19 -25.47 -33.42
C GLY A 579 1.81 -25.53 -32.02
N VAL A 580 1.16 -26.15 -31.04
CA VAL A 580 1.74 -26.36 -29.70
C VAL A 580 2.89 -27.35 -29.79
N THR A 581 4.07 -26.95 -29.32
CA THR A 581 5.26 -27.80 -29.16
C THR A 581 5.63 -28.01 -27.69
N GLU A 582 5.18 -27.14 -26.79
CA GLU A 582 5.31 -27.33 -25.35
C GLU A 582 4.06 -26.82 -24.64
N ARG A 583 3.64 -27.51 -23.59
CA ARG A 583 2.48 -27.11 -22.79
C ARG A 583 2.63 -27.57 -21.35
N LEU A 584 2.51 -26.62 -20.42
CA LEU A 584 2.47 -26.84 -18.98
C LEU A 584 1.07 -26.49 -18.46
N ILE A 585 0.52 -27.37 -17.64
CA ILE A 585 -0.83 -27.27 -17.09
C ILE A 585 -0.72 -27.37 -15.56
N THR A 586 -1.13 -26.34 -14.85
CA THR A 586 -1.18 -26.28 -13.38
C THR A 586 -2.64 -26.28 -12.95
N ALA A 587 -3.11 -27.41 -12.43
CA ALA A 587 -4.44 -27.51 -11.83
C ALA A 587 -4.35 -27.31 -10.31
N ILE A 588 -5.22 -26.47 -9.77
CA ILE A 588 -5.28 -26.08 -8.36
C ILE A 588 -6.66 -26.46 -7.82
N ILE A 589 -6.69 -27.24 -6.76
CA ILE A 589 -7.90 -27.53 -6.01
C ILE A 589 -7.86 -26.67 -4.75
N PRO A 590 -8.82 -25.75 -4.55
CA PRO A 590 -8.82 -24.87 -3.38
C PRO A 590 -9.24 -25.61 -2.11
N ASN A 591 -8.74 -25.14 -0.97
CA ASN A 591 -9.22 -25.50 0.34
C ASN A 591 -10.56 -24.79 0.62
N LEU A 592 -11.64 -25.53 0.88
CA LEU A 592 -12.97 -24.94 1.11
C LEU A 592 -13.43 -25.04 2.57
N VAL A 593 -12.55 -25.48 3.48
CA VAL A 593 -12.87 -25.72 4.89
C VAL A 593 -11.75 -25.25 5.82
N GLY A 594 -12.07 -24.95 7.08
CA GLY A 594 -11.07 -24.56 8.07
C GLY A 594 -10.42 -23.19 7.81
N GLY A 595 -9.16 -23.03 8.21
CA GLY A 595 -8.37 -21.81 7.96
C GLY A 595 -7.87 -21.76 6.52
N GLY A 596 -7.66 -20.55 5.99
CA GLY A 596 -7.11 -20.39 4.63
C GLY A 596 -8.07 -20.81 3.52
N ILE A 597 -9.36 -20.50 3.64
CA ILE A 597 -10.36 -20.83 2.60
C ILE A 597 -9.94 -20.18 1.26
N GLY A 598 -9.97 -20.97 0.20
CA GLY A 598 -9.55 -20.60 -1.14
C GLY A 598 -8.03 -20.72 -1.40
N LEU A 599 -7.21 -20.97 -0.38
CA LEU A 599 -5.79 -21.30 -0.59
C LEU A 599 -5.65 -22.68 -1.26
N PRO A 600 -4.58 -22.96 -2.02
CA PRO A 600 -4.39 -24.26 -2.67
C PRO A 600 -4.35 -25.40 -1.66
N LYS A 601 -5.25 -26.38 -1.77
CA LYS A 601 -5.19 -27.66 -1.01
C LYS A 601 -4.39 -28.71 -1.76
N GLU A 602 -4.50 -28.72 -3.08
CA GLU A 602 -3.78 -29.64 -3.94
C GLU A 602 -3.39 -28.95 -5.25
N ILE A 603 -2.15 -29.15 -5.68
CA ILE A 603 -1.61 -28.61 -6.93
C ILE A 603 -1.13 -29.79 -7.78
N LYS A 604 -1.51 -29.82 -9.06
CA LYS A 604 -1.05 -30.83 -10.03
C LYS A 604 -0.45 -30.14 -11.24
N GLU A 605 0.83 -30.37 -11.48
CA GLU A 605 1.52 -29.94 -12.69
C GLU A 605 1.54 -31.09 -13.70
N ARG A 606 1.12 -30.82 -14.93
CA ARG A 606 1.13 -31.77 -16.05
C ARG A 606 1.76 -31.13 -17.28
N TYR A 607 2.32 -31.95 -18.15
CA TYR A 607 2.66 -31.54 -19.51
C TYR A 607 1.82 -32.29 -20.54
N LEU A 608 1.72 -31.74 -21.74
CA LEU A 608 1.14 -32.45 -22.88
C LEU A 608 2.22 -33.32 -23.56
N ASP A 609 2.04 -34.63 -23.56
CA ASP A 609 2.83 -35.51 -24.42
C ASP A 609 2.30 -35.39 -25.85
N LEU A 610 3.14 -34.85 -26.74
CA LEU A 610 2.74 -34.60 -28.13
C LEU A 610 2.56 -35.87 -28.97
N SER A 611 3.18 -36.99 -28.58
CA SER A 611 3.11 -38.26 -29.29
C SER A 611 1.80 -38.99 -29.00
N THR A 612 1.39 -38.99 -27.73
CA THR A 612 0.15 -39.64 -27.27
C THR A 612 -1.04 -38.69 -27.20
N LYS A 613 -0.81 -37.38 -27.35
CA LYS A 613 -1.79 -36.29 -27.16
C LYS A 613 -2.47 -36.33 -25.79
N SER A 614 -1.79 -36.88 -24.79
CA SER A 614 -2.32 -37.06 -23.45
C SER A 614 -1.57 -36.19 -22.45
N GLU A 615 -2.27 -35.73 -21.42
CA GLU A 615 -1.64 -35.02 -20.30
C GLU A 615 -0.95 -36.00 -19.37
N VAL A 616 0.31 -35.74 -19.05
CA VAL A 616 1.13 -36.58 -18.18
C VAL A 616 1.49 -35.81 -16.92
N LEU A 617 1.31 -36.43 -15.75
CA LEU A 617 1.65 -35.82 -14.46
C LEU A 617 3.17 -35.61 -14.35
N LEU A 618 3.57 -34.42 -13.91
CA LEU A 618 4.96 -34.11 -13.55
C LEU A 618 5.15 -34.13 -12.04
N LYS A 619 4.22 -33.50 -11.35
CA LYS A 619 4.33 -33.22 -9.93
C LYS A 619 2.95 -33.04 -9.34
N ARG A 620 2.77 -33.54 -8.12
CA ARG A 620 1.58 -33.31 -7.32
C ARG A 620 1.98 -32.86 -5.92
N GLU A 621 1.28 -31.86 -5.39
CA GLU A 621 1.49 -31.36 -4.03
C GLU A 621 0.18 -31.35 -3.26
N ILE A 622 0.22 -31.77 -2.00
CA ILE A 622 -0.89 -31.65 -1.04
C ILE A 622 -0.45 -30.71 0.07
N LEU A 623 -1.30 -29.71 0.37
CA LEU A 623 -1.01 -28.62 1.30
C LEU A 623 -2.04 -28.65 2.43
N ASN A 624 -1.55 -28.68 3.67
CA ASN A 624 -2.38 -28.67 4.86
C ASN A 624 -2.15 -27.37 5.65
N TYR A 625 -3.24 -26.81 6.17
CA TYR A 625 -3.22 -25.54 6.90
C TYR A 625 -3.76 -25.73 8.31
N ASP A 626 -3.27 -24.92 9.25
CA ASP A 626 -3.91 -24.77 10.56
C ASP A 626 -5.20 -23.92 10.46
N LYS A 627 -5.88 -23.74 11.60
CA LYS A 627 -7.10 -22.92 11.67
C LYS A 627 -6.87 -21.42 11.41
N TYR A 628 -5.63 -20.96 11.46
CA TYR A 628 -5.23 -19.58 11.16
C TYR A 628 -4.84 -19.39 9.70
N GLY A 629 -4.79 -20.47 8.90
CA GLY A 629 -4.38 -20.45 7.50
C GLY A 629 -2.87 -20.54 7.28
N ASN A 630 -2.09 -20.90 8.30
CA ASN A 630 -0.66 -21.14 8.14
C ASN A 630 -0.39 -22.54 7.59
N LEU A 631 0.55 -22.69 6.66
CA LEU A 631 0.89 -23.99 6.05
C LEU A 631 1.62 -24.88 7.06
N THR A 632 1.00 -25.97 7.52
CA THR A 632 1.61 -26.87 8.51
C THR A 632 2.32 -28.06 7.89
N GLN A 633 1.93 -28.45 6.68
CA GLN A 633 2.53 -29.57 5.96
C GLN A 633 2.39 -29.40 4.45
N GLN A 634 3.42 -29.81 3.73
CA GLN A 634 3.43 -29.94 2.27
C GLN A 634 3.97 -31.31 1.89
N ASP A 635 3.13 -32.14 1.27
CA ASP A 635 3.52 -33.44 0.72
C ASP A 635 3.76 -33.32 -0.77
N THR A 636 4.93 -33.74 -1.25
CA THR A 636 5.29 -33.72 -2.68
C THR A 636 5.34 -35.13 -3.23
N TYR A 637 4.73 -35.34 -4.40
CA TYR A 637 4.67 -36.59 -5.12
C TYR A 637 5.22 -36.41 -6.55
N ASP A 638 5.79 -37.46 -7.11
CA ASP A 638 6.32 -37.49 -8.47
C ASP A 638 5.24 -37.73 -9.55
N SER A 639 5.69 -37.96 -10.78
CA SER A 639 4.87 -38.27 -11.95
C SER A 639 4.09 -39.58 -11.85
N GLU A 640 4.56 -40.54 -11.05
CA GLU A 640 3.90 -41.84 -10.83
C GLU A 640 2.95 -41.79 -9.62
N GLY A 641 2.91 -40.65 -8.91
CA GLY A 641 2.12 -40.46 -7.71
C GLY A 641 2.78 -41.07 -6.47
N GLN A 642 4.06 -41.44 -6.55
CA GLN A 642 4.84 -41.89 -5.40
C GLN A 642 5.25 -40.68 -4.56
N SER A 643 5.15 -40.83 -3.24
CA SER A 643 5.58 -39.79 -2.29
C SER A 643 7.09 -39.58 -2.40
N LEU A 644 7.52 -38.34 -2.65
CA LEU A 644 8.92 -37.94 -2.70
C LEU A 644 9.42 -37.47 -1.33
N PHE A 645 8.82 -36.41 -0.80
CA PHE A 645 9.20 -35.83 0.49
C PHE A 645 8.06 -34.98 1.07
N SER A 646 8.11 -34.79 2.39
CA SER A 646 7.20 -33.92 3.13
C SER A 646 7.99 -32.87 3.91
N THR A 647 7.46 -31.66 4.00
CA THR A 647 7.98 -30.58 4.85
C THR A 647 6.91 -30.16 5.84
N TYR A 648 7.31 -29.82 7.06
CA TYR A 648 6.43 -29.47 8.17
C TYR A 648 6.82 -28.13 8.80
N TRP A 649 5.84 -27.38 9.27
CA TRP A 649 6.05 -26.12 9.98
C TRP A 649 5.21 -26.04 11.24
N GLN A 650 5.79 -25.44 12.29
CA GLN A 650 5.08 -25.05 13.51
C GLN A 650 5.19 -23.54 13.70
N TYR A 651 4.12 -22.96 14.25
CA TYR A 651 3.98 -21.52 14.42
C TYR A 651 3.73 -21.15 15.88
N ASP A 652 4.24 -20.00 16.32
CA ASP A 652 3.81 -19.42 17.59
C ASP A 652 2.43 -18.76 17.49
N ALA A 653 1.93 -18.26 18.62
CA ALA A 653 0.64 -17.57 18.69
C ALA A 653 0.55 -16.30 17.81
N LYS A 654 1.69 -15.74 17.36
CA LYS A 654 1.77 -14.60 16.45
C LYS A 654 1.93 -15.02 14.98
N GLY A 655 1.84 -16.30 14.65
CA GLY A 655 1.95 -16.80 13.28
C GLY A 655 3.39 -16.82 12.74
N ARG A 656 4.41 -16.79 13.61
CA ARG A 656 5.82 -16.84 13.21
C ARG A 656 6.33 -18.28 13.28
N VAL A 657 7.13 -18.70 12.30
CA VAL A 657 7.67 -20.08 12.22
C VAL A 657 8.65 -20.33 13.36
N VAL A 658 8.26 -21.16 14.34
CA VAL A 658 9.14 -21.57 15.44
C VAL A 658 9.87 -22.87 15.15
N GLU A 659 9.36 -23.69 14.23
CA GLU A 659 9.98 -24.93 13.81
C GLU A 659 9.70 -25.20 12.33
N GLU A 660 10.70 -25.67 11.61
CA GLU A 660 10.59 -26.23 10.26
C GLU A 660 11.31 -27.57 10.24
N ALA A 661 10.66 -28.61 9.73
CA ALA A 661 11.24 -29.93 9.60
C ALA A 661 11.15 -30.42 8.15
N ASN A 662 12.28 -30.88 7.59
CA ASN A 662 12.30 -31.51 6.28
C ASN A 662 12.02 -33.03 6.38
N SER A 663 11.97 -33.69 5.22
CA SER A 663 11.70 -35.12 5.11
C SER A 663 12.75 -36.04 5.73
N GLU A 664 13.96 -35.54 5.97
CA GLU A 664 15.02 -36.28 6.63
C GLU A 664 14.92 -36.19 8.17
N GLY A 665 13.90 -35.49 8.68
CA GLY A 665 13.74 -35.22 10.12
C GLY A 665 14.71 -34.16 10.63
N GLN A 666 15.39 -33.44 9.75
CA GLN A 666 16.22 -32.30 10.13
C GLN A 666 15.32 -31.13 10.51
N VAL A 667 15.60 -30.54 11.67
CA VAL A 667 14.79 -29.48 12.25
C VAL A 667 15.56 -28.16 12.31
N ILE A 668 14.90 -27.09 11.91
CA ILE A 668 15.30 -25.70 12.17
C ILE A 668 14.33 -25.14 13.21
N SER A 669 14.85 -24.58 14.30
CA SER A 669 14.05 -23.95 15.34
C SER A 669 14.40 -22.48 15.49
N ASN A 670 13.40 -21.62 15.66
CA ASN A 670 13.55 -20.18 15.75
C ASN A 670 12.92 -19.62 17.03
N ARG A 671 13.49 -18.53 17.56
CA ARG A 671 12.86 -17.70 18.60
C ARG A 671 12.94 -16.22 18.24
N TYR A 672 11.91 -15.50 18.62
CA TYR A 672 11.73 -14.10 18.25
C TYR A 672 11.62 -13.20 19.48
N ASP A 673 12.04 -11.94 19.35
CA ASP A 673 11.76 -10.90 20.35
C ASP A 673 10.33 -10.35 20.22
N VAL A 674 9.98 -9.40 21.10
CA VAL A 674 8.66 -8.76 21.14
C VAL A 674 8.35 -7.92 19.91
N ASN A 675 9.38 -7.46 19.18
CA ASN A 675 9.29 -6.69 17.95
C ASN A 675 9.18 -7.58 16.69
N GLY A 676 9.28 -8.90 16.84
CA GLY A 676 9.25 -9.83 15.72
C GLY A 676 10.62 -10.16 15.13
N ASN A 677 11.72 -9.67 15.71
CA ASN A 677 13.05 -9.96 15.21
C ASN A 677 13.46 -11.40 15.61
N CYS A 678 13.97 -12.20 14.67
CA CYS A 678 14.47 -13.55 14.97
C CYS A 678 15.80 -13.45 15.72
N ILE A 679 15.79 -13.69 17.03
CA ILE A 679 16.95 -13.54 17.91
C ILE A 679 17.75 -14.84 18.11
N TYR A 680 17.18 -15.98 17.72
CA TYR A 680 17.81 -17.28 17.86
C TYR A 680 17.36 -18.21 16.75
N THR A 681 18.30 -18.92 16.16
CA THR A 681 18.06 -20.01 15.22
C THR A 681 18.96 -21.18 15.57
N LYS A 682 18.43 -22.40 15.52
CA LYS A 682 19.21 -23.63 15.62
C LYS A 682 18.84 -24.52 14.44
N GLY A 683 19.79 -24.73 13.53
CA GLY A 683 19.57 -25.46 12.28
C GLY A 683 19.68 -26.98 12.42
N PRO A 684 19.73 -27.70 11.28
CA PRO A 684 19.82 -29.16 11.21
C PRO A 684 21.03 -29.75 11.94
N ASN A 685 22.10 -28.96 12.05
CA ASN A 685 23.25 -29.29 12.86
C ASN A 685 22.96 -28.86 14.31
N PRO A 686 22.55 -29.77 15.21
CA PRO A 686 22.09 -29.40 16.56
C PRO A 686 23.20 -28.84 17.45
N ASN A 687 24.44 -28.86 16.96
CA ASN A 687 25.63 -28.40 17.65
C ASN A 687 25.91 -26.91 17.44
N VAL A 688 25.26 -26.24 16.49
CA VAL A 688 25.49 -24.83 16.18
C VAL A 688 24.23 -24.03 16.46
N GLU A 689 24.38 -22.99 17.28
CA GLU A 689 23.31 -22.07 17.63
C GLU A 689 23.65 -20.68 17.11
N THR A 690 22.72 -20.05 16.39
CA THR A 690 22.88 -18.71 15.86
C THR A 690 22.07 -17.73 16.71
N HIS A 691 22.72 -16.66 17.18
CA HIS A 691 22.11 -15.57 17.93
C HIS A 691 22.19 -14.28 17.11
N ASN A 692 21.06 -13.63 16.90
CA ASN A 692 21.00 -12.33 16.23
C ASN A 692 20.73 -11.22 17.24
N ILE A 693 21.48 -10.14 17.13
CA ILE A 693 21.41 -9.00 18.04
C ILE A 693 20.96 -7.78 17.24
N TYR A 694 19.91 -7.12 17.73
CA TYR A 694 19.30 -5.95 17.09
C TYR A 694 19.41 -4.72 17.97
N ASP A 695 19.62 -3.56 17.36
CA ASP A 695 19.56 -2.27 18.06
C ASP A 695 18.10 -1.80 18.30
N LEU A 696 17.93 -0.65 18.96
CA LEU A 696 16.61 -0.05 19.24
C LEU A 696 15.90 0.48 18.00
N ALA A 697 16.60 0.59 16.87
CA ALA A 697 16.00 0.89 15.57
C ALA A 697 15.65 -0.40 14.80
N ASN A 698 15.61 -1.57 15.45
CA ASN A 698 15.34 -2.89 14.86
C ASN A 698 16.29 -3.27 13.70
N ARG A 699 17.55 -2.81 13.74
CA ARG A 699 18.59 -3.18 12.76
C ARG A 699 19.51 -4.25 13.32
N LEU A 700 19.85 -5.26 12.52
CA LEU A 700 20.76 -6.34 12.89
C LEU A 700 22.18 -5.80 13.07
N ILE A 701 22.72 -5.80 14.29
CA ILE A 701 24.08 -5.30 14.57
C ILE A 701 25.10 -6.42 14.75
N ALA A 702 24.66 -7.65 15.03
CA ALA A 702 25.54 -8.82 15.09
C ALA A 702 24.78 -10.14 14.86
N THR A 703 25.51 -11.10 14.31
CA THR A 703 25.14 -12.51 14.25
C THR A 703 26.26 -13.32 14.90
N GLU A 704 25.94 -14.15 15.87
CA GLU A 704 26.89 -14.94 16.64
C GLU A 704 26.57 -16.43 16.52
N GLU A 705 27.52 -17.24 16.05
CA GLU A 705 27.40 -18.70 16.01
C GLU A 705 28.15 -19.30 17.21
N HIS A 706 27.45 -20.12 17.99
CA HIS A 706 27.97 -20.82 19.16
C HIS A 706 28.12 -22.30 18.84
N HIS A 707 29.36 -22.81 18.88
CA HIS A 707 29.68 -24.22 18.66
C HIS A 707 29.98 -24.95 19.98
N PRO A 708 29.93 -26.30 20.03
CA PRO A 708 30.07 -27.06 21.29
C PRO A 708 31.47 -26.98 21.89
N ASN A 709 32.49 -26.76 21.05
CA ASN A 709 33.88 -26.58 21.46
C ASN A 709 34.16 -25.18 22.06
N LYS A 710 33.12 -24.42 22.43
CA LYS A 710 33.18 -23.03 22.91
C LYS A 710 33.73 -22.04 21.87
N LEU A 711 33.83 -22.45 20.60
CA LEU A 711 34.10 -21.52 19.51
C LEU A 711 32.89 -20.62 19.32
N LYS A 712 33.14 -19.32 19.29
CA LYS A 712 32.16 -18.28 18.99
C LYS A 712 32.61 -17.55 17.73
N LEU A 713 31.86 -17.70 16.64
CA LEU A 713 32.08 -16.93 15.42
C LEU A 713 31.12 -15.75 15.43
N SER A 714 31.59 -14.56 15.06
CA SER A 714 30.78 -13.35 15.15
C SER A 714 30.91 -12.54 13.86
N GLN A 715 29.77 -12.21 13.27
CA GLN A 715 29.64 -11.20 12.24
C GLN A 715 29.05 -9.94 12.87
N LYS A 716 29.52 -8.77 12.43
CA LYS A 716 29.09 -7.47 12.98
C LYS A 716 28.75 -6.49 11.88
N PHE A 717 27.75 -5.68 12.12
CA PHE A 717 27.27 -4.67 11.18
C PHE A 717 27.22 -3.31 11.86
N THR A 718 27.53 -2.25 11.12
CA THR A 718 27.35 -0.88 11.57
C THR A 718 26.54 -0.08 10.57
N TYR A 719 25.85 0.94 11.05
CA TYR A 719 24.96 1.77 10.26
C TYR A 719 25.21 3.24 10.57
N ASP A 720 24.94 4.10 9.60
CA ASP A 720 24.86 5.53 9.84
C ASP A 720 23.51 5.94 10.47
N GLU A 721 23.35 7.25 10.65
CA GLU A 721 22.17 7.85 11.26
C GLU A 721 20.92 7.75 10.37
N LEU A 722 21.08 7.53 9.07
CA LEU A 722 20.00 7.32 8.10
C LEU A 722 19.65 5.83 7.92
N GLY A 723 20.32 4.93 8.65
CA GLY A 723 20.08 3.48 8.55
C GLY A 723 20.87 2.78 7.45
N ARG A 724 21.76 3.47 6.73
CA ARG A 724 22.58 2.84 5.67
C ARG A 724 23.74 2.07 6.29
N GLN A 725 23.99 0.84 5.84
CA GLN A 725 25.06 0.00 6.40
C GLN A 725 26.43 0.57 6.04
N LEU A 726 27.24 0.95 7.03
CA LEU A 726 28.59 1.50 6.86
C LEU A 726 29.64 0.40 6.77
N THR A 727 29.56 -0.61 7.63
CA THR A 727 30.52 -1.73 7.63
C THR A 727 29.83 -3.06 7.88
N SER A 728 30.43 -4.13 7.34
CA SER A 728 30.24 -5.50 7.79
C SER A 728 31.59 -6.12 8.10
N THR A 729 31.67 -6.85 9.22
CA THR A 729 32.84 -7.67 9.58
C THR A 729 32.42 -9.12 9.55
N ASP A 730 33.08 -9.95 8.74
CA ASP A 730 32.79 -11.37 8.64
C ASP A 730 33.40 -12.18 9.80
N ILE A 731 33.11 -13.49 9.84
CA ILE A 731 33.61 -14.41 10.86
C ILE A 731 35.15 -14.55 10.91
N TYR A 732 35.83 -14.15 9.84
CA TYR A 732 37.30 -14.17 9.73
C TYR A 732 37.93 -12.82 10.10
N GLY A 733 37.12 -11.82 10.42
CA GLY A 733 37.57 -10.46 10.71
C GLY A 733 37.83 -9.60 9.47
N ASN A 734 37.46 -10.06 8.27
CA ASN A 734 37.52 -9.22 7.08
C ASN A 734 36.45 -8.14 7.16
N VAL A 735 36.83 -6.91 6.82
CA VAL A 735 35.93 -5.76 6.91
C VAL A 735 35.55 -5.30 5.51
N THR A 736 34.26 -5.31 5.21
CA THR A 736 33.70 -4.62 4.05
C THR A 736 33.17 -3.25 4.50
N GLN A 737 33.56 -2.20 3.80
CA GLN A 737 33.11 -0.82 4.06
C GLN A 737 32.30 -0.32 2.87
N HIS A 738 31.15 0.30 3.14
CA HIS A 738 30.34 0.97 2.15
C HIS A 738 30.44 2.48 2.35
N ILE A 739 30.72 3.19 1.26
CA ILE A 739 30.81 4.64 1.25
C ILE A 739 29.68 5.16 0.38
N TYR A 740 28.82 5.95 1.01
CA TYR A 740 27.70 6.59 0.36
C TYR A 740 28.07 8.02 0.00
N ASP A 741 27.54 8.48 -1.11
CA ASP A 741 27.55 9.89 -1.41
C ASP A 741 26.47 10.64 -0.61
N GLU A 742 26.39 11.93 -0.91
CA GLU A 742 25.45 12.85 -0.30
C GLU A 742 24.00 12.69 -0.77
N PHE A 743 23.67 11.58 -1.44
CA PHE A 743 22.32 11.29 -1.92
C PHE A 743 21.90 9.87 -1.59
N GLY A 744 22.64 9.16 -0.73
CA GLY A 744 22.29 7.79 -0.35
C GLY A 744 22.78 6.72 -1.29
N ARG A 745 23.54 7.06 -2.34
CA ARG A 745 24.03 6.07 -3.30
C ARG A 745 25.35 5.51 -2.82
N CYS A 746 25.46 4.18 -2.75
CA CYS A 746 26.74 3.52 -2.47
C CYS A 746 27.68 3.72 -3.65
N ILE A 747 28.67 4.60 -3.51
CA ILE A 747 29.63 4.94 -4.57
C ILE A 747 30.91 4.11 -4.50
N ARG A 748 31.18 3.47 -3.36
CA ARG A 748 32.36 2.62 -3.21
C ARG A 748 32.11 1.53 -2.17
N THR A 749 32.56 0.32 -2.49
CA THR A 749 32.66 -0.82 -1.58
C THR A 749 34.12 -1.21 -1.46
N ILE A 750 34.67 -1.19 -0.24
CA ILE A 750 36.07 -1.57 0.03
C ILE A 750 36.05 -2.89 0.78
N GLN A 751 36.72 -3.91 0.25
CA GLN A 751 36.88 -5.20 0.92
C GLN A 751 38.30 -5.34 1.44
N ASN A 752 38.48 -5.22 2.75
CA ASN A 752 39.76 -5.46 3.41
C ASN A 752 39.84 -6.93 3.80
N ILE A 753 40.43 -7.73 2.92
CA ILE A 753 40.67 -9.16 3.17
C ILE A 753 41.96 -9.29 3.99
N PHE A 754 41.83 -9.67 5.25
CA PHE A 754 42.93 -10.18 6.05
C PHE A 754 43.31 -11.57 5.52
N CYS A 755 44.13 -11.59 4.48
CA CYS A 755 44.79 -12.81 4.06
C CYS A 755 45.84 -13.15 5.14
N ILE A 756 45.59 -14.16 5.98
CA ILE A 756 46.66 -14.78 6.79
C ILE A 756 47.57 -15.53 5.82
N ARG A 757 48.42 -14.80 5.12
CA ARG A 757 49.58 -15.40 4.46
C ARG A 757 50.67 -15.49 5.51
N LYS A 758 51.00 -16.72 5.92
CA LYS A 758 52.39 -17.03 6.25
C LYS A 758 53.21 -16.69 5.02
N THR A 759 53.75 -15.47 4.95
CA THR A 759 55.05 -15.08 4.41
C THR A 759 55.10 -13.59 4.06
N SER A 760 56.28 -13.02 4.31
CA SER A 760 56.70 -11.63 4.19
C SER A 760 56.62 -11.07 2.76
N LYS A 761 55.65 -10.18 2.52
CA LYS A 761 55.75 -8.84 1.88
C LYS A 761 54.42 -8.44 1.21
N PRO A 762 53.90 -7.21 1.43
CA PRO A 762 52.65 -6.75 0.83
C PRO A 762 52.83 -6.38 -0.65
N ARG A 763 51.82 -6.72 -1.48
CA ARG A 763 51.60 -6.12 -2.81
C ARG A 763 50.25 -5.41 -2.79
N ILE A 764 50.25 -4.15 -3.20
CA ILE A 764 49.06 -3.36 -3.50
C ILE A 764 48.51 -3.89 -4.83
N LEU A 765 47.22 -4.19 -4.88
CA LEU A 765 46.46 -4.44 -6.11
C LEU A 765 45.54 -3.24 -6.29
N ASP A 766 45.84 -2.42 -7.29
CA ASP A 766 44.94 -1.40 -7.79
C ASP A 766 43.92 -2.07 -8.72
N LEU A 767 42.64 -1.82 -8.46
CA LEU A 767 41.50 -2.07 -9.36
C LEU A 767 40.78 -0.75 -9.61
#